data_AF-A0A838DNS8-F1
#
_entry.id   AF-A0A838DNS8-F1
#
_cell.length_a   1.000
_cell.length_b   1.000
_cell.length_c   1.000
_cell.angle_alpha   90.00
_cell.angle_beta   90.00
_cell.angle_gamma   90.00
#
_symmetry.space_group_name_H-M   'P 1'
#
loop_
_entity.id
_entity.type
_entity.pdbx_description
1 polymer ?
#
loop_
_entity_poly.entity_id
_entity_poly.type
_entity_poly.pdbx_seq_one_letter_code
_entity_poly.pdbx_strand_id
1 'polypeptide(L)'
;MHRLLISGYDNLLLFARDIGFTSAVKSNALAAILKLHTGKALSRTDFIPHLAKYVRTHASRGEREWLSKHNFDRTDRLVAAQSRLAQVLPAVAVAEIENLVSQHYLFERVESIEYAGEHPVYSVRVDSECHSFVANGFVNHNTEAKMAAIADEMLRDIDKDTVDFKPNYDNQATEPTVMPARLPNLLLNGSTGIAVGMATNIPPHNLVEVCNGIIYLVDNPEATTEELSRIIRGPDFPTGGIIQGREGIRNMYANGRGRVVVRARTHFEEGERSKVTIIVTELPYQVNKADLVKKIAELARDKKIEGISEVRDESDRQGMRMVIELKRDASPPSVLNSLYKYTAMQSAFNANMLALVEQQPRILTLKAFLQYYINHRETVITRRTRYELARAEARKHILEGLKIALDHLDALISTIRQSRSTGIALVREVQQLFTLSEEQARAILEMRLAQLGALERQKVDDELAVVQKNIDYYHLLLSDIGEIRRLIKEDLEELKTKYGDPRRTDIQEAELGEFTEEDLIANDEVVVTLTEKGYIKRLPSNTYRAQRRGGKGITGMVTREDDTVRHLLVTHNHDSLLFFTDKGRVFQLRVYELPDVSRTAKGEHIINLISIEQRERVTAIVSVSKGVSRDFMIVATRKGEVKKTVMDEFEVVRRQGLIAMDLEEDDMLIGAKLAHADDDILLISAQGKAIRFTVKELRSASRTSGGVRGIRLGKGDHVVSLNLTPRDSELLAVTERGYGKRTPIDDYPLHNRGGNGVLTAKITEKTGPVATARIITEQDNDLMIITAAGVVIRTDVSSVRCSGRDTQGSRLMSITEGDTVVAVATTNGKKTEDALEDESDGESTQDIEETEAPETGGEDKPASGGEELEAQEMGEGDEGV
;
A
#
# COMPACT_ATOMS: atom_id res chain seq x y z
N MET A 1 7.78 -9.73 -51.91
CA MET A 1 6.95 -10.16 -53.07
C MET A 1 5.76 -10.95 -52.53
N HIS A 2 4.59 -10.33 -52.43
CA HIS A 2 3.41 -10.89 -51.73
C HIS A 2 2.52 -11.70 -52.69
N ARG A 3 1.95 -12.81 -52.22
CA ARG A 3 1.02 -13.66 -52.97
C ARG A 3 -0.33 -13.70 -52.24
N LEU A 4 -1.41 -13.38 -52.95
CA LEU A 4 -2.78 -13.60 -52.46
C LEU A 4 -3.14 -15.08 -52.70
N LEU A 5 -3.52 -15.79 -51.63
CA LEU A 5 -3.97 -17.18 -51.69
C LEU A 5 -5.46 -17.22 -51.39
N ILE A 6 -6.27 -17.65 -52.35
CA ILE A 6 -7.71 -17.90 -52.18
C ILE A 6 -7.92 -19.40 -52.36
N SER A 7 -8.51 -20.05 -51.36
CA SER A 7 -8.74 -21.50 -51.36
C SER A 7 -10.24 -21.81 -51.36
N GLY A 8 -10.62 -22.88 -52.06
CA GLY A 8 -12.03 -23.23 -52.31
C GLY A 8 -12.60 -22.52 -53.55
N TYR A 9 -13.37 -23.27 -54.35
CA TYR A 9 -13.95 -22.76 -55.59
C TYR A 9 -15.03 -21.69 -55.33
N ASP A 10 -15.86 -21.89 -54.31
CA ASP A 10 -16.94 -20.97 -53.97
C ASP A 10 -16.41 -19.63 -53.45
N ASN A 11 -15.31 -19.64 -52.69
CA ASN A 11 -14.62 -18.41 -52.26
C ASN A 11 -13.97 -17.67 -53.43
N LEU A 12 -13.47 -18.40 -54.42
CA LEU A 12 -12.94 -17.80 -55.65
C LEU A 12 -14.06 -17.15 -56.48
N LEU A 13 -15.26 -17.75 -56.51
CA LEU A 13 -16.44 -17.17 -57.15
C LEU A 13 -16.93 -15.91 -56.41
N LEU A 14 -17.03 -15.95 -55.08
CA LEU A 14 -17.40 -14.80 -54.26
C LEU A 14 -16.41 -13.66 -54.43
N PHE A 15 -15.11 -13.95 -54.35
CA PHE A 15 -14.07 -12.96 -54.58
C PHE A 15 -14.21 -12.33 -55.98
N ALA A 16 -14.44 -13.13 -57.02
CA ALA A 16 -14.58 -12.59 -58.38
C ALA A 16 -15.86 -11.78 -58.60
N ARG A 17 -16.95 -12.12 -57.92
CA ARG A 17 -18.23 -11.41 -58.01
C ARG A 17 -18.20 -10.09 -57.24
N ASP A 18 -17.67 -10.12 -56.02
CA ASP A 18 -17.88 -9.06 -55.04
C ASP A 18 -16.65 -8.16 -54.81
N ILE A 19 -15.44 -8.62 -55.18
CA ILE A 19 -14.18 -7.88 -54.92
C ILE A 19 -13.37 -7.66 -56.21
N GLY A 20 -12.92 -8.75 -56.84
CA GLY A 20 -12.13 -8.74 -58.07
C GLY A 20 -10.73 -8.16 -57.93
N PHE A 21 -10.07 -7.92 -59.07
CA PHE A 21 -8.81 -7.18 -59.13
C PHE A 21 -8.98 -5.91 -59.99
N THR A 22 -8.29 -4.84 -59.62
CA THR A 22 -8.19 -3.62 -60.45
C THR A 22 -7.24 -3.80 -61.64
N SER A 23 -6.26 -4.68 -61.53
CA SER A 23 -5.31 -4.97 -62.61
C SER A 23 -5.94 -5.87 -63.68
N ALA A 24 -6.03 -5.36 -64.92
CA ALA A 24 -6.56 -6.10 -66.06
C ALA A 24 -5.90 -7.48 -66.27
N VAL A 25 -4.59 -7.58 -66.03
CA VAL A 25 -3.83 -8.85 -66.13
C VAL A 25 -4.32 -9.85 -65.09
N LYS A 26 -4.52 -9.41 -63.84
CA LYS A 26 -4.97 -10.29 -62.75
C LYS A 26 -6.45 -10.66 -62.88
N SER A 27 -7.29 -9.76 -63.38
CA SER A 27 -8.72 -10.04 -63.64
C SER A 27 -8.89 -11.07 -64.74
N ASN A 28 -8.09 -10.99 -65.81
CA ASN A 28 -8.08 -11.99 -66.87
C ASN A 28 -7.59 -13.36 -66.36
N ALA A 29 -6.57 -13.38 -65.50
CA ALA A 29 -6.09 -14.62 -64.87
C ALA A 29 -7.17 -15.25 -63.96
N LEU A 30 -7.86 -14.44 -63.15
CA LEU A 30 -8.96 -14.90 -62.30
C LEU A 30 -10.11 -15.51 -63.13
N ALA A 31 -10.51 -14.84 -64.22
CA ALA A 31 -11.53 -15.34 -65.14
C ALA A 31 -11.13 -16.68 -65.81
N ALA A 32 -9.84 -16.86 -66.12
CA ALA A 32 -9.33 -18.12 -66.67
C ALA A 32 -9.36 -19.26 -65.63
N ILE A 33 -9.02 -18.99 -64.37
CA ILE A 33 -9.05 -20.00 -63.29
C ILE A 33 -10.48 -20.43 -62.99
N LEU A 34 -11.44 -19.50 -63.00
CA LEU A 34 -12.86 -19.81 -62.80
C LEU A 34 -13.45 -20.67 -63.91
N LYS A 35 -13.00 -20.50 -65.16
CA LYS A 35 -13.40 -21.36 -66.27
C LYS A 35 -12.83 -22.79 -66.16
N LEU A 36 -11.67 -22.96 -65.53
CA LEU A 36 -11.01 -24.25 -65.35
C LEU A 36 -11.70 -25.15 -64.32
N HIS A 37 -12.36 -24.56 -63.32
CA HIS A 37 -13.08 -25.31 -62.29
C HIS A 37 -14.57 -25.25 -62.60
N THR A 38 -15.13 -26.29 -63.21
CA THR A 38 -16.58 -26.41 -63.42
C THR A 38 -17.13 -27.54 -62.57
N GLY A 39 -17.92 -27.20 -61.55
CA GLY A 39 -18.90 -28.11 -60.95
C GLY A 39 -18.45 -29.06 -59.82
N LYS A 40 -17.31 -28.83 -59.15
CA LYS A 40 -16.97 -29.57 -57.91
C LYS A 40 -16.45 -28.63 -56.83
N ALA A 41 -17.27 -28.41 -55.81
CA ALA A 41 -17.03 -27.44 -54.73
C ALA A 41 -15.86 -27.83 -53.80
N LEU A 42 -15.49 -29.12 -53.72
CA LEU A 42 -14.55 -29.62 -52.70
C LEU A 42 -13.51 -30.58 -53.30
N SER A 43 -12.26 -30.49 -52.83
CA SER A 43 -11.19 -31.38 -53.26
C SER A 43 -11.38 -32.79 -52.71
N ARG A 44 -11.14 -33.82 -53.53
CA ARG A 44 -11.16 -35.23 -53.11
C ARG A 44 -10.09 -35.59 -52.08
N THR A 45 -9.10 -34.72 -51.87
CA THR A 45 -7.96 -34.98 -50.98
C THR A 45 -8.11 -34.35 -49.59
N ASP A 46 -9.11 -33.48 -49.39
CA ASP A 46 -9.26 -32.73 -48.14
C ASP A 46 -9.65 -33.66 -46.99
N PHE A 47 -9.10 -33.34 -45.81
CA PHE A 47 -9.18 -34.18 -44.62
C PHE A 47 -9.45 -33.31 -43.39
N ILE A 48 -10.52 -33.64 -42.68
CA ILE A 48 -10.90 -33.01 -41.41
C ILE A 48 -10.65 -34.06 -40.32
N PRO A 49 -9.52 -33.99 -39.59
CA PRO A 49 -9.20 -34.98 -38.58
C PRO A 49 -10.25 -35.00 -37.46
N HIS A 50 -10.54 -36.21 -36.96
CA HIS A 50 -11.42 -36.45 -35.81
C HIS A 50 -12.93 -36.17 -36.02
N LEU A 51 -13.36 -35.82 -37.23
CA LEU A 51 -14.77 -35.59 -37.52
C LEU A 51 -15.62 -36.86 -37.34
N ALA A 52 -15.10 -38.01 -37.74
CA ALA A 52 -15.75 -39.30 -37.53
C ALA A 52 -15.90 -39.63 -36.03
N LYS A 53 -14.95 -39.22 -35.19
CA LYS A 53 -15.05 -39.36 -33.73
C LYS A 53 -16.13 -38.42 -33.17
N TYR A 54 -16.18 -37.18 -33.64
CA TYR A 54 -17.20 -36.20 -33.27
C TYR A 54 -18.61 -36.71 -33.61
N VAL A 55 -18.84 -37.13 -34.86
CA VAL A 55 -20.11 -37.71 -35.32
C VAL A 55 -20.54 -38.91 -34.47
N ARG A 56 -19.63 -39.84 -34.15
CA ARG A 56 -19.95 -41.02 -33.33
C ARG A 56 -20.31 -40.67 -31.89
N THR A 57 -19.77 -39.58 -31.36
CA THR A 57 -20.03 -39.13 -29.99
C THR A 57 -21.42 -38.51 -29.87
N HIS A 58 -21.87 -37.80 -30.91
CA HIS A 58 -23.15 -37.08 -30.91
C HIS A 58 -24.32 -37.86 -31.54
N ALA A 59 -24.06 -39.01 -32.15
CA ALA A 59 -25.11 -39.84 -32.76
C ALA A 59 -26.00 -40.57 -31.75
N SER A 60 -27.29 -40.65 -32.07
CA SER A 60 -28.28 -41.42 -31.30
C SER A 60 -27.94 -42.93 -31.27
N ARG A 61 -28.27 -43.61 -30.16
CA ARG A 61 -27.81 -44.99 -29.84
C ARG A 61 -28.16 -46.06 -30.89
N GLY A 62 -29.09 -45.81 -31.82
CA GLY A 62 -29.64 -46.79 -32.76
C GLY A 62 -28.79 -47.12 -34.01
N GLU A 63 -27.87 -46.26 -34.44
CA GLU A 63 -27.17 -46.40 -35.75
C GLU A 63 -25.63 -46.62 -35.63
N ARG A 64 -25.16 -47.08 -34.46
CA ARG A 64 -23.73 -47.25 -34.16
C ARG A 64 -22.97 -48.16 -35.14
N GLU A 65 -23.64 -49.15 -35.73
CA GLU A 65 -23.00 -50.09 -36.64
C GLU A 65 -22.68 -49.48 -38.02
N TRP A 66 -23.51 -48.58 -38.53
CA TRP A 66 -23.22 -47.89 -39.78
C TRP A 66 -22.10 -46.85 -39.60
N LEU A 67 -22.16 -46.09 -38.48
CA LEU A 67 -21.18 -45.05 -38.13
C LEU A 67 -19.78 -45.60 -37.84
N SER A 68 -19.66 -46.85 -37.37
CA SER A 68 -18.36 -47.50 -37.15
C SER A 68 -17.70 -47.96 -38.45
N LYS A 69 -18.50 -48.33 -39.47
CA LYS A 69 -18.03 -48.81 -40.78
C LYS A 69 -17.66 -47.70 -41.77
N HIS A 70 -18.06 -46.45 -41.50
CA HIS A 70 -17.81 -45.30 -42.39
C HIS A 70 -16.83 -44.31 -41.74
N ASN A 71 -15.92 -43.76 -42.55
CA ASN A 71 -15.01 -42.68 -42.16
C ASN A 71 -15.44 -41.37 -42.83
N PHE A 72 -15.85 -40.41 -42.02
CA PHE A 72 -16.33 -39.09 -42.43
C PHE A 72 -15.25 -38.02 -42.40
N ASP A 73 -14.02 -38.35 -41.99
CA ASP A 73 -12.89 -37.41 -41.96
C ASP A 73 -12.50 -36.92 -43.37
N ARG A 74 -12.98 -37.58 -44.44
CA ARG A 74 -12.79 -37.14 -45.82
C ARG A 74 -14.02 -36.39 -46.31
N THR A 75 -13.82 -35.20 -46.86
CA THR A 75 -14.91 -34.28 -47.22
C THR A 75 -15.83 -34.85 -48.30
N ASP A 76 -15.31 -35.66 -49.23
CA ASP A 76 -16.11 -36.34 -50.26
C ASP A 76 -17.09 -37.38 -49.66
N ARG A 77 -16.65 -38.12 -48.65
CA ARG A 77 -17.48 -39.08 -47.90
C ARG A 77 -18.47 -38.39 -46.98
N LEU A 78 -18.08 -37.24 -46.41
CA LEU A 78 -18.95 -36.40 -45.58
C LEU A 78 -20.15 -35.87 -46.38
N VAL A 79 -19.89 -35.28 -47.56
CA VAL A 79 -20.94 -34.77 -48.47
C VAL A 79 -21.90 -35.89 -48.89
N ALA A 80 -21.38 -37.06 -49.26
CA ALA A 80 -22.21 -38.20 -49.66
C ALA A 80 -23.08 -38.75 -48.51
N ALA A 81 -22.65 -38.56 -47.26
CA ALA A 81 -23.33 -39.06 -46.06
C ALA A 81 -24.28 -38.04 -45.40
N GLN A 82 -24.30 -36.79 -45.87
CA GLN A 82 -24.95 -35.64 -45.21
C GLN A 82 -26.43 -35.87 -44.91
N SER A 83 -27.20 -36.35 -45.89
CA SER A 83 -28.65 -36.62 -45.74
C SER A 83 -28.96 -37.68 -44.67
N ARG A 84 -28.06 -38.65 -44.51
CA ARG A 84 -28.18 -39.70 -43.49
C ARG A 84 -27.69 -39.22 -42.12
N LEU A 85 -26.63 -38.42 -42.07
CA LEU A 85 -26.14 -37.80 -40.83
C LEU A 85 -27.18 -36.84 -40.23
N ALA A 86 -27.93 -36.12 -41.07
CA ALA A 86 -29.03 -35.25 -40.64
C ALA A 86 -30.14 -35.98 -39.88
N GLN A 87 -30.34 -37.28 -40.12
CA GLN A 87 -31.36 -38.09 -39.46
C GLN A 87 -30.90 -38.68 -38.13
N VAL A 88 -29.58 -38.78 -37.92
CA VAL A 88 -28.99 -39.55 -36.81
C VAL A 88 -28.37 -38.64 -35.75
N LEU A 89 -28.02 -37.41 -36.11
CA LEU A 89 -27.41 -36.40 -35.25
C LEU A 89 -28.44 -35.37 -34.73
N PRO A 90 -28.21 -34.78 -33.56
CA PRO A 90 -29.01 -33.66 -33.07
C PRO A 90 -28.84 -32.43 -33.98
N ALA A 91 -29.88 -31.60 -34.09
CA ALA A 91 -29.94 -30.45 -35.01
C ALA A 91 -28.72 -29.51 -34.94
N VAL A 92 -28.16 -29.31 -33.75
CA VAL A 92 -26.95 -28.49 -33.54
C VAL A 92 -25.73 -29.10 -34.23
N ALA A 93 -25.50 -30.42 -34.07
CA ALA A 93 -24.40 -31.11 -34.72
C ALA A 93 -24.59 -31.22 -36.25
N VAL A 94 -25.83 -31.27 -36.73
CA VAL A 94 -26.15 -31.21 -38.17
C VAL A 94 -25.75 -29.84 -38.73
N ALA A 95 -26.14 -28.75 -38.07
CA ALA A 95 -25.79 -27.39 -38.48
C ALA A 95 -24.27 -27.15 -38.50
N GLU A 96 -23.54 -27.67 -37.50
CA GLU A 96 -22.07 -27.60 -37.47
C GLU A 96 -21.41 -28.37 -38.63
N ILE A 97 -21.92 -29.55 -38.98
CA ILE A 97 -21.44 -30.32 -40.12
C ILE A 97 -21.80 -29.65 -41.45
N GLU A 98 -22.99 -29.07 -41.55
CA GLU A 98 -23.41 -28.31 -42.74
C GLU A 98 -22.50 -27.10 -42.98
N ASN A 99 -22.10 -26.39 -41.92
CA ASN A 99 -21.13 -25.29 -42.00
C ASN A 99 -19.74 -25.75 -42.44
N LEU A 100 -19.30 -26.94 -42.02
CA LEU A 100 -18.02 -27.52 -42.45
C LEU A 100 -18.03 -27.93 -43.94
N VAL A 101 -19.17 -28.40 -44.43
CA VAL A 101 -19.36 -28.79 -45.84
C VAL A 101 -19.49 -27.56 -46.75
N SER A 102 -20.15 -26.51 -46.28
CA SER A 102 -20.45 -25.34 -47.10
C SER A 102 -19.24 -24.42 -47.33
N GLN A 103 -18.18 -24.50 -46.51
CA GLN A 103 -16.95 -23.67 -46.59
C GLN A 103 -17.24 -22.18 -46.89
N HIS A 104 -18.35 -21.63 -46.38
CA HIS A 104 -18.69 -20.25 -46.60
C HIS A 104 -17.74 -19.37 -45.78
N TYR A 105 -16.72 -18.79 -46.41
CA TYR A 105 -16.20 -17.53 -45.88
C TYR A 105 -17.37 -16.53 -45.99
N LEU A 106 -17.91 -16.14 -44.84
CA LEU A 106 -18.89 -15.08 -44.76
C LEU A 106 -18.16 -13.75 -45.04
N PHE A 107 -18.05 -13.39 -46.31
CA PHE A 107 -17.76 -12.02 -46.67
C PHE A 107 -19.03 -11.22 -46.38
N GLU A 108 -18.94 -10.22 -45.50
CA GLU A 108 -20.02 -9.26 -45.37
C GLU A 108 -20.27 -8.56 -46.70
N ARG A 109 -21.54 -8.38 -47.03
CA ARG A 109 -21.95 -7.78 -48.30
C ARG A 109 -21.61 -6.29 -48.26
N VAL A 110 -20.85 -5.81 -49.26
CA VAL A 110 -20.61 -4.38 -49.42
C VAL A 110 -21.95 -3.68 -49.68
N GLU A 111 -22.38 -2.85 -48.73
CA GLU A 111 -23.70 -2.18 -48.76
C GLU A 111 -23.72 -1.02 -49.77
N SER A 112 -22.62 -0.27 -49.89
CA SER A 112 -22.47 0.80 -50.87
C SER A 112 -21.00 1.10 -51.17
N ILE A 113 -20.73 1.61 -52.38
CA ILE A 113 -19.40 2.11 -52.79
C ILE A 113 -19.60 3.51 -53.36
N GLU A 114 -18.87 4.48 -52.84
CA GLU A 114 -18.89 5.86 -53.32
C GLU A 114 -17.49 6.35 -53.72
N TYR A 115 -17.42 7.19 -54.75
CA TYR A 115 -16.18 7.76 -55.25
C TYR A 115 -15.83 9.03 -54.47
N ALA A 116 -14.79 8.98 -53.64
CA ALA A 116 -14.39 10.09 -52.77
C ALA A 116 -13.33 11.04 -53.36
N GLY A 117 -12.70 10.72 -54.51
CA GLY A 117 -11.57 11.50 -55.05
C GLY A 117 -10.20 11.06 -54.49
N GLU A 118 -9.14 11.80 -54.81
CA GLU A 118 -7.79 11.53 -54.29
C GLU A 118 -7.63 12.09 -52.87
N HIS A 119 -7.51 11.19 -51.90
CA HIS A 119 -7.25 11.52 -50.50
C HIS A 119 -6.03 10.75 -49.98
N PRO A 120 -5.24 11.31 -49.04
CA PRO A 120 -4.30 10.52 -48.26
C PRO A 120 -5.11 9.55 -47.39
N VAL A 121 -5.09 8.27 -47.76
CA VAL A 121 -5.86 7.24 -47.07
C VAL A 121 -5.18 6.89 -45.75
N TYR A 122 -5.83 7.20 -44.64
CA TYR A 122 -5.48 6.66 -43.32
C TYR A 122 -6.65 5.80 -42.83
N SER A 123 -6.41 4.48 -42.83
CA SER A 123 -7.27 3.41 -42.28
C SER A 123 -8.64 3.20 -42.95
N VAL A 124 -8.97 1.94 -43.23
CA VAL A 124 -10.32 1.46 -43.56
C VAL A 124 -10.87 0.80 -42.30
N ARG A 125 -11.98 1.30 -41.78
CA ARG A 125 -12.74 0.67 -40.69
C ARG A 125 -13.51 -0.51 -41.26
N VAL A 126 -13.32 -1.71 -40.70
CA VAL A 126 -14.17 -2.88 -40.95
C VAL A 126 -14.92 -3.16 -39.66
N ASP A 127 -16.20 -2.79 -39.62
CA ASP A 127 -17.09 -3.17 -38.54
C ASP A 127 -17.52 -4.63 -38.77
N SER A 128 -16.83 -5.60 -38.15
CA SER A 128 -17.28 -7.00 -38.12
C SER A 128 -17.26 -7.53 -36.68
N GLU A 129 -18.19 -8.42 -36.36
CA GLU A 129 -18.25 -9.10 -35.05
C GLU A 129 -17.08 -10.08 -34.83
N CYS A 130 -16.32 -10.44 -35.88
CA CYS A 130 -15.13 -11.29 -35.79
C CYS A 130 -13.84 -10.48 -35.57
N HIS A 131 -13.26 -10.62 -34.37
CA HIS A 131 -12.13 -9.83 -33.85
C HIS A 131 -10.74 -10.16 -34.40
N SER A 132 -10.59 -10.56 -35.67
CA SER A 132 -9.27 -10.85 -36.26
C SER A 132 -9.28 -10.77 -37.80
N PHE A 133 -8.37 -9.99 -38.38
CA PHE A 133 -7.97 -10.18 -39.78
C PHE A 133 -6.44 -10.15 -39.93
N VAL A 134 -5.95 -10.87 -40.94
CA VAL A 134 -4.52 -10.99 -41.23
C VAL A 134 -4.11 -9.91 -42.23
N ALA A 135 -3.28 -8.98 -41.80
CA ALA A 135 -2.58 -8.05 -42.68
C ALA A 135 -1.07 -8.17 -42.43
N ASN A 136 -0.28 -8.28 -43.50
CA ASN A 136 1.19 -8.40 -43.43
C ASN A 136 1.73 -9.57 -42.58
N GLY A 137 1.00 -10.69 -42.49
CA GLY A 137 1.47 -11.87 -41.76
C GLY A 137 1.40 -11.75 -40.23
N PHE A 138 0.76 -10.69 -39.71
CA PHE A 138 0.41 -10.54 -38.30
C PHE A 138 -1.11 -10.57 -38.13
N VAL A 139 -1.57 -11.13 -37.02
CA VAL A 139 -2.95 -11.00 -36.54
C VAL A 139 -3.06 -9.61 -35.90
N ASN A 140 -3.86 -8.71 -36.48
CA ASN A 140 -4.10 -7.39 -35.90
C ASN A 140 -5.45 -7.40 -35.17
N HIS A 141 -5.47 -6.93 -33.92
CA HIS A 141 -6.65 -6.81 -33.08
C HIS A 141 -6.94 -5.33 -32.82
N ASN A 142 -8.08 -4.81 -33.28
CA ASN A 142 -8.87 -3.62 -32.85
C ASN A 142 -8.19 -2.34 -32.30
N THR A 143 -6.87 -2.23 -32.28
CA THR A 143 -6.13 -1.18 -31.57
C THR A 143 -5.47 -0.28 -32.60
N GLU A 144 -6.06 0.89 -32.77
CA GLU A 144 -5.50 1.94 -33.61
C GLU A 144 -4.61 2.87 -32.76
N ALA A 145 -3.52 3.36 -33.35
CA ALA A 145 -2.61 4.30 -32.69
C ALA A 145 -2.37 5.52 -33.57
N LYS A 146 -2.27 6.69 -32.94
CA LYS A 146 -1.84 7.94 -33.57
C LYS A 146 -0.97 8.74 -32.61
N MET A 147 -0.17 9.67 -33.13
CA MET A 147 0.59 10.59 -32.29
C MET A 147 -0.38 11.48 -31.50
N ALA A 148 -0.11 11.64 -30.21
CA ALA A 148 -0.80 12.63 -29.39
C ALA A 148 -0.34 14.03 -29.82
N ALA A 149 -1.20 15.05 -29.69
CA ALA A 149 -0.87 16.42 -30.10
C ALA A 149 0.41 16.97 -29.43
N ILE A 150 0.69 16.55 -28.19
CA ILE A 150 1.91 16.92 -27.47
C ILE A 150 3.18 16.28 -28.09
N ALA A 151 3.07 15.12 -28.73
CA ALA A 151 4.20 14.44 -29.37
C ALA A 151 4.74 15.22 -30.57
N ASP A 152 3.92 16.03 -31.24
CA ASP A 152 4.36 16.88 -32.35
C ASP A 152 5.44 17.90 -31.91
N GLU A 153 5.41 18.33 -30.64
CA GLU A 153 6.43 19.25 -30.11
C GLU A 153 7.80 18.57 -29.93
N MET A 154 7.85 17.23 -29.94
CA MET A 154 9.13 16.50 -29.99
C MET A 154 9.76 16.54 -31.39
N LEU A 155 8.94 16.56 -32.44
CA LEU A 155 9.34 16.44 -33.85
C LEU A 155 9.36 17.78 -34.60
N ARG A 156 8.86 18.86 -33.99
CA ARG A 156 8.78 20.18 -34.63
C ARG A 156 10.16 20.64 -35.12
N ASP A 157 10.20 21.17 -36.35
CA ASP A 157 11.40 21.66 -37.05
C ASP A 157 12.45 20.58 -37.42
N ILE A 158 12.09 19.29 -37.40
CA ILE A 158 13.02 18.20 -37.76
C ILE A 158 13.49 18.25 -39.23
N ASP A 159 12.69 18.84 -40.12
CA ASP A 159 12.95 19.02 -41.55
C ASP A 159 13.90 20.19 -41.87
N LYS A 160 14.26 21.01 -40.87
CA LYS A 160 15.07 22.24 -41.01
C LYS A 160 16.53 22.06 -40.61
N ASP A 161 17.09 20.86 -40.86
CA ASP A 161 18.48 20.52 -40.52
C ASP A 161 18.85 20.84 -39.05
N THR A 162 17.93 20.54 -38.14
CA THR A 162 18.07 20.86 -36.70
C THR A 162 18.81 19.79 -35.91
N VAL A 163 18.91 18.57 -36.45
CA VAL A 163 19.52 17.40 -35.81
C VAL A 163 20.28 16.56 -36.84
N ASP A 164 21.24 15.77 -36.37
CA ASP A 164 22.02 14.90 -37.23
C ASP A 164 21.25 13.62 -37.56
N PHE A 165 21.28 13.24 -38.84
CA PHE A 165 20.71 12.01 -39.35
C PHE A 165 21.83 10.99 -39.64
N LYS A 166 21.57 9.73 -39.31
CA LYS A 166 22.44 8.60 -39.68
C LYS A 166 21.65 7.61 -40.53
N PRO A 167 22.32 6.77 -41.34
CA PRO A 167 21.64 5.66 -42.00
C PRO A 167 20.99 4.72 -40.99
N ASN A 168 19.83 4.17 -41.34
CA ASN A 168 19.18 3.10 -40.60
C ASN A 168 19.95 1.77 -40.75
N TYR A 169 19.48 0.70 -40.09
CA TYR A 169 20.19 -0.58 -40.03
C TYR A 169 20.47 -1.24 -41.40
N ASP A 170 19.69 -0.94 -42.44
CA ASP A 170 19.85 -1.48 -43.81
C ASP A 170 20.35 -0.45 -44.83
N ASN A 171 20.70 0.76 -44.39
CA ASN A 171 21.14 1.89 -45.20
C ASN A 171 20.15 2.33 -46.30
N GLN A 172 18.86 1.97 -46.22
CA GLN A 172 17.85 2.40 -47.20
C GLN A 172 17.18 3.73 -46.83
N ALA A 173 17.19 4.09 -45.55
CA ALA A 173 16.62 5.31 -45.04
C ALA A 173 17.57 5.97 -44.04
N THR A 174 17.28 7.20 -43.67
CA THR A 174 17.98 7.91 -42.59
C THR A 174 17.08 8.05 -41.37
N GLU A 175 17.68 8.00 -40.19
CA GLU A 175 17.01 8.22 -38.91
C GLU A 175 17.72 9.31 -38.09
N PRO A 176 16.98 10.13 -37.34
CA PRO A 176 17.58 11.14 -36.49
C PRO A 176 18.29 10.49 -35.30
N THR A 177 19.45 11.01 -34.94
CA THR A 177 20.21 10.57 -33.76
C THR A 177 19.58 11.05 -32.44
N VAL A 178 18.99 12.23 -32.46
CA VAL A 178 18.24 12.87 -31.37
C VAL A 178 17.07 13.65 -31.97
N MET A 179 16.05 13.94 -31.16
CA MET A 179 14.91 14.75 -31.59
C MET A 179 15.16 16.24 -31.31
N PRO A 180 14.59 17.17 -32.11
CA PRO A 180 14.63 18.61 -31.81
C PRO A 180 14.06 18.96 -30.42
N ALA A 181 13.09 18.15 -29.96
CA ALA A 181 12.62 18.06 -28.58
C ALA A 181 12.37 19.42 -27.92
N ARG A 182 11.34 20.14 -28.36
CA ARG A 182 10.87 21.37 -27.68
C ARG A 182 10.29 21.07 -26.29
N LEU A 183 9.95 19.81 -26.00
CA LEU A 183 9.53 19.36 -24.69
C LEU A 183 10.71 18.80 -23.89
N PRO A 184 10.86 19.14 -22.59
CA PRO A 184 11.85 18.54 -21.70
C PRO A 184 11.44 17.11 -21.25
N ASN A 185 11.21 16.22 -22.23
CA ASN A 185 10.51 14.95 -22.08
C ASN A 185 11.12 14.00 -21.02
N LEU A 186 12.44 14.00 -20.86
CA LEU A 186 13.14 13.05 -19.97
C LEU A 186 12.73 13.21 -18.50
N LEU A 187 12.52 14.44 -18.02
CA LEU A 187 12.02 14.68 -16.66
C LEU A 187 10.50 14.55 -16.58
N LEU A 188 9.78 14.96 -17.63
CA LEU A 188 8.32 14.92 -17.67
C LEU A 188 7.76 13.51 -17.55
N ASN A 189 8.20 12.62 -18.45
CA ASN A 189 7.73 11.24 -18.47
C ASN A 189 8.58 10.30 -17.62
N GLY A 190 9.80 10.73 -17.26
CA GLY A 190 10.76 9.87 -16.60
C GLY A 190 11.32 8.80 -17.54
N SER A 191 12.08 7.87 -16.97
CA SER A 191 12.66 6.74 -17.68
C SER A 191 13.00 5.63 -16.72
N THR A 192 12.77 4.39 -17.12
CA THR A 192 13.14 3.21 -16.35
C THR A 192 13.86 2.24 -17.27
N GLY A 193 15.03 1.75 -16.86
CA GLY A 193 15.82 0.86 -17.71
C GLY A 193 16.96 0.18 -16.97
N ILE A 194 17.23 -1.07 -17.34
CA ILE A 194 18.36 -1.86 -16.82
C ILE A 194 19.30 -2.11 -17.99
N ALA A 195 20.53 -1.64 -17.87
CA ALA A 195 21.62 -1.88 -18.81
C ALA A 195 22.67 -2.81 -18.17
N VAL A 196 23.73 -3.15 -18.91
CA VAL A 196 24.81 -4.00 -18.38
C VAL A 196 25.57 -3.24 -17.28
N GLY A 197 25.40 -3.66 -16.02
CA GLY A 197 26.07 -3.07 -14.86
C GLY A 197 25.52 -1.71 -14.41
N MET A 198 24.42 -1.22 -14.99
CA MET A 198 23.83 0.08 -14.67
C MET A 198 22.30 0.01 -14.71
N ALA A 199 21.64 0.85 -13.93
CA ALA A 199 20.19 1.01 -13.96
C ALA A 199 19.85 2.49 -13.98
N THR A 200 18.75 2.86 -14.62
CA THR A 200 18.16 4.20 -14.56
C THR A 200 16.72 4.09 -14.08
N ASN A 201 16.32 5.01 -13.21
CA ASN A 201 14.97 5.11 -12.69
C ASN A 201 14.68 6.59 -12.37
N ILE A 202 14.24 7.33 -13.38
CA ILE A 202 13.89 8.75 -13.33
C ILE A 202 12.37 8.83 -13.15
N PRO A 203 11.85 9.47 -12.09
CA PRO A 203 10.42 9.64 -11.93
C PRO A 203 9.86 10.74 -12.84
N PRO A 204 8.55 10.68 -13.17
CA PRO A 204 7.86 11.74 -13.89
C PRO A 204 7.72 13.02 -13.06
N HIS A 205 7.58 14.17 -13.72
CA HIS A 205 7.46 15.49 -13.13
C HIS A 205 6.38 16.33 -13.82
N ASN A 206 5.85 17.31 -13.09
CA ASN A 206 4.83 18.20 -13.60
C ASN A 206 5.38 19.14 -14.68
N LEU A 207 4.65 19.31 -15.79
CA LEU A 207 5.06 20.14 -16.92
C LEU A 207 5.26 21.60 -16.53
N VAL A 208 4.33 22.18 -15.77
CA VAL A 208 4.36 23.59 -15.39
C VAL A 208 5.58 23.87 -14.49
N GLU A 209 5.84 22.98 -13.53
CA GLU A 209 6.99 23.10 -12.64
C GLU A 209 8.32 23.01 -13.40
N VAL A 210 8.48 22.03 -14.30
CA VAL A 210 9.71 21.86 -15.09
C VAL A 210 9.95 23.06 -16.01
N CYS A 211 8.92 23.53 -16.71
CA CYS A 211 9.04 24.72 -17.56
C CYS A 211 9.43 25.96 -16.75
N ASN A 212 8.81 26.19 -15.59
CA ASN A 212 9.19 27.30 -14.69
C ASN A 212 10.63 27.17 -14.20
N GLY A 213 11.08 25.95 -13.88
CA GLY A 213 12.47 25.69 -13.47
C GLY A 213 13.48 26.01 -14.58
N ILE A 214 13.16 25.67 -15.83
CA ILE A 214 14.02 25.99 -16.99
C ILE A 214 14.04 27.50 -17.23
N ILE A 215 12.88 28.16 -17.22
CA ILE A 215 12.77 29.62 -17.38
C ILE A 215 13.62 30.34 -16.30
N TYR A 216 13.50 29.90 -15.04
CA TYR A 216 14.27 30.46 -13.94
C TYR A 216 15.78 30.27 -14.12
N LEU A 217 16.22 29.09 -14.56
CA LEU A 217 17.64 28.78 -14.81
C LEU A 217 18.21 29.58 -16.00
N VAL A 218 17.39 29.87 -17.01
CA VAL A 218 17.77 30.75 -18.12
C VAL A 218 18.05 32.18 -17.63
N ASP A 219 17.22 32.70 -16.72
CA ASP A 219 17.39 34.04 -16.15
C ASP A 219 18.50 34.08 -15.08
N ASN A 220 18.75 32.96 -14.39
CA ASN A 220 19.72 32.84 -13.30
C ASN A 220 20.63 31.61 -13.50
N PRO A 221 21.68 31.68 -14.35
CA PRO A 221 22.54 30.53 -14.66
C PRO A 221 23.26 29.93 -13.44
N GLU A 222 23.55 30.77 -12.44
CA GLU A 222 24.21 30.35 -11.19
C GLU A 222 23.24 29.77 -10.15
N ALA A 223 21.95 29.64 -10.49
CA ALA A 223 20.95 29.10 -9.57
C ALA A 223 21.39 27.76 -8.97
N THR A 224 21.16 27.60 -7.67
CA THR A 224 21.51 26.37 -6.95
C THR A 224 20.43 25.31 -7.14
N THR A 225 20.79 24.05 -6.94
CA THR A 225 19.81 22.94 -6.93
C THR A 225 18.70 23.17 -5.89
N GLU A 226 19.03 23.81 -4.77
CA GLU A 226 18.05 24.10 -3.72
C GLU A 226 17.00 25.12 -4.18
N GLU A 227 17.41 26.21 -4.84
CA GLU A 227 16.49 27.20 -5.41
C GLU A 227 15.58 26.55 -6.47
N LEU A 228 16.15 25.73 -7.35
CA LEU A 228 15.38 24.98 -8.35
C LEU A 228 14.38 24.01 -7.71
N SER A 229 14.73 23.39 -6.57
CA SER A 229 13.83 22.48 -5.84
C SER A 229 12.63 23.17 -5.17
N ARG A 230 12.69 24.50 -5.00
CA ARG A 230 11.54 25.29 -4.52
C ARG A 230 10.50 25.50 -5.63
N ILE A 231 10.96 25.50 -6.89
CA ILE A 231 10.10 25.62 -8.08
C ILE A 231 9.61 24.24 -8.50
N ILE A 232 10.52 23.30 -8.70
CA ILE A 232 10.23 21.89 -9.01
C ILE A 232 10.16 21.13 -7.69
N ARG A 233 8.96 21.06 -7.12
CA ARG A 233 8.73 20.65 -5.73
C ARG A 233 9.13 19.20 -5.47
N GLY A 234 8.98 18.36 -6.49
CA GLY A 234 9.21 16.91 -6.43
C GLY A 234 8.58 16.20 -7.63
N PRO A 235 8.78 14.87 -7.71
CA PRO A 235 8.10 14.01 -8.68
C PRO A 235 6.59 14.18 -8.70
N ASP A 236 5.96 14.11 -9.87
CA ASP A 236 4.50 14.14 -10.02
C ASP A 236 4.08 12.87 -10.77
N PHE A 237 3.52 11.92 -10.03
CA PHE A 237 3.18 10.61 -10.57
C PHE A 237 1.81 10.63 -11.24
N PRO A 238 1.65 9.92 -12.38
CA PRO A 238 0.37 9.90 -13.09
C PRO A 238 -0.76 9.28 -12.27
N THR A 239 -0.43 8.43 -11.29
CA THR A 239 -1.37 7.78 -10.35
C THR A 239 -1.70 8.63 -9.12
N GLY A 240 -1.09 9.81 -8.95
CA GLY A 240 -1.26 10.66 -7.77
C GLY A 240 -0.50 10.13 -6.56
N GLY A 241 -1.21 9.95 -5.45
CA GLY A 241 -0.65 9.52 -4.17
C GLY A 241 -0.08 10.65 -3.34
N ILE A 242 0.50 10.27 -2.19
CA ILE A 242 1.05 11.19 -1.20
C ILE A 242 2.52 10.85 -0.98
N ILE A 243 3.43 11.73 -1.39
CA ILE A 243 4.84 11.63 -1.05
C ILE A 243 5.02 12.00 0.43
N GLN A 244 5.77 11.19 1.15
CA GLN A 244 6.09 11.38 2.56
C GLN A 244 7.53 11.89 2.70
N GLY A 245 7.70 13.05 3.33
CA GLY A 245 9.00 13.66 3.55
C GLY A 245 9.59 14.34 2.31
N ARG A 246 10.60 15.20 2.52
CA ARG A 246 11.31 15.91 1.45
C ARG A 246 12.77 15.52 1.34
N GLU A 247 13.32 14.83 2.33
CA GLU A 247 14.72 14.40 2.33
C GLU A 247 15.07 13.55 1.10
N GLY A 248 14.20 12.60 0.76
CA GLY A 248 14.37 11.75 -0.43
C GLY A 248 14.44 12.53 -1.74
N ILE A 249 13.60 13.57 -1.88
CA ILE A 249 13.57 14.46 -3.06
C ILE A 249 14.83 15.32 -3.11
N ARG A 250 15.24 15.91 -1.98
CA ARG A 250 16.46 16.73 -1.90
C ARG A 250 17.70 15.93 -2.30
N ASN A 251 17.84 14.73 -1.76
CA ASN A 251 18.95 13.83 -2.09
C ASN A 251 18.94 13.45 -3.57
N MET A 252 17.76 13.12 -4.12
CA MET A 252 17.59 12.82 -5.55
C MET A 252 18.04 13.99 -6.43
N TYR A 253 17.63 15.22 -6.14
CA TYR A 253 18.01 16.37 -6.95
C TYR A 253 19.47 16.79 -6.79
N ALA A 254 20.03 16.69 -5.58
CA ALA A 254 21.40 17.10 -5.29
C ALA A 254 22.45 16.08 -5.78
N ASN A 255 22.19 14.78 -5.59
CA ASN A 255 23.16 13.71 -5.83
C ASN A 255 22.77 12.79 -7.01
N GLY A 256 21.59 12.97 -7.59
CA GLY A 256 21.04 12.10 -8.63
C GLY A 256 20.51 10.75 -8.11
N ARG A 257 20.52 10.51 -6.79
CA ARG A 257 19.96 9.32 -6.16
C ARG A 257 19.17 9.66 -4.92
N GLY A 258 18.01 9.05 -4.76
CA GLY A 258 17.17 9.28 -3.59
C GLY A 258 16.05 8.25 -3.47
N ARG A 259 15.59 8.04 -2.23
CA ARG A 259 14.47 7.17 -1.92
C ARG A 259 13.25 8.02 -1.62
N VAL A 260 12.25 8.00 -2.50
CA VAL A 260 11.01 8.77 -2.36
C VAL A 260 9.91 7.81 -1.95
N VAL A 261 9.35 7.97 -0.75
CA VAL A 261 8.26 7.11 -0.28
C VAL A 261 6.92 7.69 -0.71
N VAL A 262 6.10 6.87 -1.37
CA VAL A 262 4.77 7.23 -1.86
C VAL A 262 3.74 6.36 -1.16
N ARG A 263 2.73 7.01 -0.59
CA ARG A 263 1.60 6.41 0.12
C ARG A 263 0.32 6.55 -0.71
N ALA A 264 -0.54 5.55 -0.63
CA ALA A 264 -1.88 5.56 -1.20
C ALA A 264 -2.74 6.67 -0.56
N ARG A 265 -3.65 7.26 -1.33
CA ARG A 265 -4.64 8.21 -0.79
C ARG A 265 -5.82 7.43 -0.24
N THR A 266 -6.15 7.67 1.02
CA THR A 266 -7.24 6.97 1.71
C THR A 266 -8.11 7.92 2.52
N HIS A 267 -9.38 7.60 2.66
CA HIS A 267 -10.28 8.22 3.63
C HIS A 267 -11.20 7.17 4.27
N PHE A 268 -11.84 7.53 5.37
CA PHE A 268 -12.77 6.65 6.08
C PHE A 268 -14.20 6.99 5.68
N GLU A 269 -15.02 5.97 5.48
CA GLU A 269 -16.47 6.09 5.28
C GLU A 269 -17.20 5.19 6.29
N GLU A 270 -18.36 5.65 6.75
CA GLU A 270 -19.26 4.86 7.59
C GLU A 270 -20.22 4.06 6.70
N GLY A 271 -20.13 2.73 6.75
CA GLY A 271 -20.98 1.82 5.99
C GLY A 271 -22.32 1.51 6.68
N GLU A 272 -23.20 0.83 5.94
CA GLU A 272 -24.47 0.34 6.46
C GLU A 272 -24.23 -0.60 7.66
N ARG A 273 -24.90 -0.31 8.80
CA ARG A 273 -24.76 -1.01 10.11
C ARG A 273 -23.55 -0.61 10.97
N SER A 274 -23.11 0.65 10.88
CA SER A 274 -22.08 1.24 11.77
C SER A 274 -20.70 0.58 11.65
N LYS A 275 -20.37 0.02 10.49
CA LYS A 275 -19.04 -0.51 10.21
C LYS A 275 -18.21 0.57 9.52
N VAL A 276 -16.98 0.79 9.99
CA VAL A 276 -16.05 1.71 9.35
C VAL A 276 -15.39 1.01 8.16
N THR A 277 -15.26 1.73 7.05
CA THR A 277 -14.67 1.24 5.81
C THR A 277 -13.53 2.16 5.40
N ILE A 278 -12.40 1.58 5.00
CA ILE A 278 -11.27 2.32 4.43
C ILE A 278 -11.44 2.33 2.92
N ILE A 279 -11.52 3.53 2.34
CA ILE A 279 -11.60 3.72 0.90
C ILE A 279 -10.25 4.20 0.40
N VAL A 280 -9.73 3.50 -0.61
CA VAL A 280 -8.48 3.85 -1.29
C VAL A 280 -8.81 4.38 -2.68
N THR A 281 -8.41 5.62 -2.96
CA THR A 281 -8.74 6.34 -4.20
C THR A 281 -7.55 6.50 -5.14
N GLU A 282 -6.33 6.46 -4.62
CA GLU A 282 -5.09 6.55 -5.40
C GLU A 282 -4.06 5.55 -4.87
N LEU A 283 -3.33 4.90 -5.75
CA LEU A 283 -2.26 3.96 -5.41
C LEU A 283 -0.87 4.52 -5.79
N PRO A 284 0.20 4.07 -5.11
CA PRO A 284 1.56 4.43 -5.50
C PRO A 284 1.87 4.02 -6.95
N TYR A 285 2.86 4.70 -7.54
CA TYR A 285 3.25 4.48 -8.93
C TYR A 285 3.71 3.04 -9.17
N GLN A 286 3.30 2.46 -10.31
CA GLN A 286 3.61 1.07 -10.72
C GLN A 286 3.08 -0.04 -9.78
N VAL A 287 2.10 0.25 -8.93
CA VAL A 287 1.44 -0.78 -8.10
C VAL A 287 0.26 -1.38 -8.86
N ASN A 288 0.27 -2.71 -9.01
CA ASN A 288 -0.86 -3.45 -9.57
C ASN A 288 -1.97 -3.61 -8.51
N LYS A 289 -3.15 -3.09 -8.81
CA LYS A 289 -4.32 -3.14 -7.93
C LYS A 289 -4.80 -4.56 -7.64
N ALA A 290 -4.87 -5.43 -8.65
CA ALA A 290 -5.36 -6.81 -8.48
C ALA A 290 -4.43 -7.63 -7.57
N ASP A 291 -3.11 -7.48 -7.77
CA ASP A 291 -2.11 -8.13 -6.92
C ASP A 291 -2.16 -7.59 -5.49
N LEU A 292 -2.38 -6.28 -5.31
CA LEU A 292 -2.55 -5.66 -4.01
C LEU A 292 -3.79 -6.21 -3.27
N VAL A 293 -4.95 -6.26 -3.92
CA VAL A 293 -6.19 -6.82 -3.34
C VAL A 293 -5.98 -8.26 -2.91
N LYS A 294 -5.38 -9.08 -3.79
CA LYS A 294 -5.03 -10.47 -3.48
C LYS A 294 -4.10 -10.55 -2.27
N LYS A 295 -3.09 -9.68 -2.20
CA LYS A 295 -2.13 -9.67 -1.10
C LYS A 295 -2.77 -9.28 0.23
N ILE A 296 -3.66 -8.28 0.23
CA ILE A 296 -4.39 -7.89 1.45
C ILE A 296 -5.27 -9.05 1.93
N ALA A 297 -5.97 -9.73 1.02
CA ALA A 297 -6.81 -10.89 1.35
C ALA A 297 -5.98 -12.06 1.93
N GLU A 298 -4.79 -12.33 1.39
CA GLU A 298 -3.84 -13.30 1.96
C GLU A 298 -3.39 -12.90 3.38
N LEU A 299 -2.97 -11.64 3.58
CA LEU A 299 -2.50 -11.16 4.88
C LEU A 299 -3.60 -11.16 5.96
N ALA A 300 -4.85 -10.88 5.57
CA ALA A 300 -6.00 -10.99 6.46
C ALA A 300 -6.32 -12.45 6.83
N ARG A 301 -6.19 -13.38 5.87
CA ARG A 301 -6.39 -14.82 6.11
C ARG A 301 -5.32 -15.42 7.01
N ASP A 302 -4.05 -15.06 6.78
CA ASP A 302 -2.90 -15.50 7.57
C ASP A 302 -2.84 -14.85 8.96
N LYS A 303 -3.82 -13.99 9.31
CA LYS A 303 -3.88 -13.20 10.55
C LYS A 303 -2.65 -12.33 10.79
N LYS A 304 -1.96 -11.93 9.71
CA LYS A 304 -0.89 -10.92 9.79
C LYS A 304 -1.44 -9.50 9.94
N ILE A 305 -2.61 -9.25 9.34
CA ILE A 305 -3.37 -8.02 9.56
C ILE A 305 -4.73 -8.43 10.12
N GLU A 306 -4.97 -8.15 11.39
CA GLU A 306 -6.25 -8.39 12.03
C GLU A 306 -7.23 -7.23 11.79
N GLY A 307 -8.52 -7.47 12.00
CA GLY A 307 -9.55 -6.42 11.87
C GLY A 307 -10.10 -6.18 10.47
N ILE A 308 -9.62 -6.86 9.42
CA ILE A 308 -10.21 -6.81 8.07
C ILE A 308 -11.34 -7.84 7.96
N SER A 309 -12.52 -7.40 7.51
CA SER A 309 -13.67 -8.25 7.23
C SER A 309 -13.65 -8.72 5.77
N GLU A 310 -13.55 -7.78 4.83
CA GLU A 310 -13.59 -8.05 3.40
C GLU A 310 -12.79 -6.96 2.63
N VAL A 311 -12.28 -7.31 1.46
CA VAL A 311 -11.69 -6.36 0.51
C VAL A 311 -12.42 -6.51 -0.82
N ARG A 312 -12.91 -5.40 -1.36
CA ARG A 312 -13.62 -5.33 -2.64
C ARG A 312 -13.00 -4.28 -3.55
N ASP A 313 -13.04 -4.53 -4.85
CA ASP A 313 -12.68 -3.56 -5.87
C ASP A 313 -13.96 -3.04 -6.52
N GLU A 314 -14.32 -1.80 -6.18
CA GLU A 314 -15.50 -1.09 -6.69
C GLU A 314 -15.10 -0.04 -7.74
N SER A 315 -13.93 -0.22 -8.37
CA SER A 315 -13.47 0.71 -9.40
C SER A 315 -14.33 0.62 -10.66
N ASP A 316 -14.68 1.76 -11.21
CA ASP A 316 -15.51 1.88 -12.40
C ASP A 316 -14.82 2.73 -13.49
N ARG A 317 -15.58 3.20 -14.47
CA ARG A 317 -15.06 4.11 -15.51
C ARG A 317 -14.81 5.53 -15.02
N GLN A 318 -15.38 5.93 -13.88
CA GLN A 318 -15.28 7.27 -13.32
C GLN A 318 -14.09 7.42 -12.37
N GLY A 319 -13.62 6.34 -11.76
CA GLY A 319 -12.43 6.37 -10.91
C GLY A 319 -12.06 5.04 -10.28
N MET A 320 -10.88 5.02 -9.65
CA MET A 320 -10.44 3.88 -8.85
C MET A 320 -11.02 3.99 -7.44
N ARG A 321 -11.64 2.90 -6.97
CA ARG A 321 -12.22 2.81 -5.63
C ARG A 321 -12.01 1.40 -5.10
N MET A 322 -11.01 1.23 -4.23
CA MET A 322 -10.79 -0.02 -3.53
C MET A 322 -11.32 0.12 -2.09
N VAL A 323 -12.12 -0.84 -1.67
CA VAL A 323 -12.90 -0.80 -0.43
C VAL A 323 -12.41 -1.89 0.50
N ILE A 324 -12.01 -1.50 1.72
CA ILE A 324 -11.57 -2.41 2.77
C ILE A 324 -12.53 -2.26 3.95
N GLU A 325 -13.42 -3.24 4.11
CA GLU A 325 -14.40 -3.24 5.19
C GLU A 325 -13.79 -3.80 6.47
N LEU A 326 -13.91 -3.06 7.57
CA LEU A 326 -13.35 -3.46 8.86
C LEU A 326 -14.35 -4.24 9.70
N LYS A 327 -13.84 -5.06 10.62
CA LYS A 327 -14.64 -5.69 11.68
C LYS A 327 -15.07 -4.63 12.69
N ARG A 328 -16.18 -4.90 13.41
CA ARG A 328 -16.79 -3.93 14.34
C ARG A 328 -15.89 -3.53 15.51
N ASP A 329 -14.99 -4.42 15.90
CA ASP A 329 -14.03 -4.30 17.00
C ASP A 329 -12.66 -3.81 16.54
N ALA A 330 -12.44 -3.59 15.24
CA ALA A 330 -11.16 -3.18 14.71
C ALA A 330 -10.95 -1.66 14.84
N SER A 331 -9.76 -1.25 15.27
CA SER A 331 -9.34 0.15 15.27
C SER A 331 -8.93 0.59 13.86
N PRO A 332 -9.65 1.51 13.18
CA PRO A 332 -9.35 1.89 11.81
C PRO A 332 -7.92 2.43 11.59
N PRO A 333 -7.36 3.28 12.47
CA PRO A 333 -5.98 3.76 12.33
C PRO A 333 -4.92 2.65 12.39
N SER A 334 -5.09 1.66 13.27
CA SER A 334 -4.11 0.58 13.45
C SER A 334 -4.12 -0.38 12.24
N VAL A 335 -5.31 -0.69 11.70
CA VAL A 335 -5.43 -1.47 10.46
C VAL A 335 -4.81 -0.71 9.28
N LEU A 336 -5.06 0.60 9.16
CA LEU A 336 -4.48 1.43 8.11
C LEU A 336 -2.94 1.47 8.18
N ASN A 337 -2.37 1.63 9.37
CA ASN A 337 -0.92 1.57 9.57
C ASN A 337 -0.35 0.19 9.20
N SER A 338 -1.04 -0.88 9.56
CA SER A 338 -0.67 -2.24 9.19
C SER A 338 -0.70 -2.44 7.67
N LEU A 339 -1.71 -1.90 6.98
CA LEU A 339 -1.79 -1.91 5.53
C LEU A 339 -0.61 -1.16 4.90
N TYR A 340 -0.23 0.01 5.41
CA TYR A 340 0.95 0.72 4.91
C TYR A 340 2.26 -0.02 5.17
N LYS A 341 2.40 -0.73 6.30
CA LYS A 341 3.63 -1.45 6.63
C LYS A 341 3.83 -2.73 5.81
N TYR A 342 2.75 -3.50 5.60
CA TYR A 342 2.84 -4.86 5.04
C TYR A 342 2.43 -4.98 3.57
N THR A 343 1.91 -3.90 2.96
CA THR A 343 1.38 -3.93 1.59
C THR A 343 1.98 -2.84 0.71
N ALA A 344 1.77 -2.95 -0.60
CA ALA A 344 2.19 -1.93 -1.56
C ALA A 344 1.31 -0.65 -1.53
N MET A 345 0.41 -0.49 -0.56
CA MET A 345 -0.24 0.80 -0.29
C MET A 345 0.75 1.87 0.15
N GLN A 346 1.93 1.49 0.66
CA GLN A 346 3.07 2.38 0.81
C GLN A 346 4.28 1.72 0.13
N SER A 347 4.88 2.41 -0.83
CA SER A 347 6.01 1.90 -1.59
C SER A 347 7.11 2.95 -1.69
N ALA A 348 8.35 2.51 -1.81
CA ALA A 348 9.48 3.41 -2.03
C ALA A 348 9.88 3.39 -3.50
N PHE A 349 9.83 4.56 -4.14
CA PHE A 349 10.43 4.79 -5.44
C PHE A 349 11.92 5.12 -5.26
N ASN A 350 12.79 4.20 -5.66
CA ASN A 350 14.24 4.38 -5.60
C ASN A 350 14.71 5.08 -6.87
N ALA A 351 14.82 6.41 -6.81
CA ALA A 351 15.24 7.22 -7.94
C ALA A 351 16.74 7.09 -8.19
N ASN A 352 17.10 6.86 -9.46
CA ASN A 352 18.47 6.88 -9.95
C ASN A 352 18.51 7.65 -11.29
N MET A 353 18.94 8.90 -11.20
CA MET A 353 18.88 9.89 -12.26
C MET A 353 20.07 9.75 -13.22
N LEU A 354 20.13 8.61 -13.90
CA LEU A 354 21.19 8.26 -14.84
C LEU A 354 20.72 8.46 -16.29
N ALA A 355 21.49 9.19 -17.08
CA ALA A 355 21.25 9.41 -18.50
C ALA A 355 22.56 9.35 -19.31
N LEU A 356 22.44 9.23 -20.63
CA LEU A 356 23.60 9.32 -21.53
C LEU A 356 23.87 10.79 -21.87
N VAL A 357 25.08 11.26 -21.56
CA VAL A 357 25.60 12.55 -21.99
C VAL A 357 26.79 12.27 -22.89
N GLU A 358 26.73 12.73 -24.14
CA GLU A 358 27.78 12.45 -25.14
C GLU A 358 28.07 10.94 -25.25
N GLN A 359 27.01 10.12 -25.24
CA GLN A 359 27.06 8.65 -25.27
C GLN A 359 27.72 7.99 -24.05
N GLN A 360 28.00 8.74 -22.98
CA GLN A 360 28.53 8.21 -21.72
C GLN A 360 27.47 8.25 -20.62
N PRO A 361 27.31 7.16 -19.84
CA PRO A 361 26.38 7.14 -18.72
C PRO A 361 26.87 8.05 -17.59
N ARG A 362 26.06 9.05 -17.24
CA ARG A 362 26.34 9.98 -16.15
C ARG A 362 25.14 10.10 -15.23
N ILE A 363 25.42 10.23 -13.94
CA ILE A 363 24.42 10.56 -12.93
C ILE A 363 24.33 12.07 -12.90
N LEU A 364 23.12 12.58 -13.05
CA LEU A 364 22.87 14.01 -13.21
C LEU A 364 22.08 14.54 -12.02
N THR A 365 22.44 15.77 -11.61
CA THR A 365 21.66 16.57 -10.67
C THR A 365 20.51 17.24 -11.40
N LEU A 366 19.51 17.75 -10.66
CA LEU A 366 18.39 18.48 -11.28
C LEU A 366 18.88 19.64 -12.16
N LYS A 367 19.80 20.46 -11.65
CA LYS A 367 20.41 21.56 -12.41
C LYS A 367 21.04 21.05 -13.72
N ALA A 368 21.79 19.95 -13.66
CA ALA A 368 22.45 19.40 -14.83
C ALA A 368 21.44 18.97 -15.91
N PHE A 369 20.32 18.32 -15.55
CA PHE A 369 19.27 17.98 -16.53
C PHE A 369 18.73 19.20 -17.25
N LEU A 370 18.35 20.24 -16.48
CA LEU A 370 17.79 21.46 -17.05
C LEU A 370 18.81 22.16 -17.94
N GLN A 371 20.08 22.21 -17.52
CA GLN A 371 21.15 22.82 -18.30
C GLN A 371 21.41 22.08 -19.62
N TYR A 372 21.47 20.75 -19.62
CA TYR A 372 21.66 19.98 -20.86
C TYR A 372 20.49 20.16 -21.82
N TYR A 373 19.27 20.26 -21.30
CA TYR A 373 18.10 20.59 -22.12
C TYR A 373 18.22 21.99 -22.76
N ILE A 374 18.61 23.01 -21.98
CA ILE A 374 18.83 24.38 -22.49
C ILE A 374 19.90 24.37 -23.59
N ASN A 375 21.05 23.73 -23.36
CA ASN A 375 22.15 23.67 -24.32
C ASN A 375 21.72 22.98 -25.64
N HIS A 376 20.93 21.90 -25.53
CA HIS A 376 20.35 21.23 -26.70
C HIS A 376 19.41 22.16 -27.47
N ARG A 377 18.52 22.87 -26.78
CA ARG A 377 17.61 23.83 -27.40
C ARG A 377 18.34 25.00 -28.05
N GLU A 378 19.39 25.53 -27.42
CA GLU A 378 20.25 26.57 -28.01
C GLU A 378 20.86 26.08 -29.33
N THR A 379 21.36 24.84 -29.37
CA THR A 379 21.92 24.22 -30.58
C THR A 379 20.87 24.05 -31.67
N VAL A 380 19.71 23.49 -31.33
CA VAL A 380 18.59 23.26 -32.27
C VAL A 380 18.09 24.57 -32.86
N ILE A 381 17.86 25.60 -32.03
CA ILE A 381 17.40 26.92 -32.50
C ILE A 381 18.47 27.58 -33.37
N THR A 382 19.74 27.51 -32.98
CA THR A 382 20.84 28.06 -33.80
C THR A 382 20.89 27.42 -35.18
N ARG A 383 20.78 26.08 -35.27
CA ARG A 383 20.74 25.35 -36.55
C ARG A 383 19.52 25.73 -37.39
N ARG A 384 18.33 25.75 -36.77
CA ARG A 384 17.08 26.19 -37.43
C ARG A 384 17.22 27.59 -38.01
N THR A 385 17.74 28.53 -37.23
CA THR A 385 17.92 29.93 -37.65
C THR A 385 18.92 30.03 -38.81
N ARG A 386 20.02 29.26 -38.80
CA ARG A 386 20.94 29.21 -39.95
C ARG A 386 20.30 28.64 -41.21
N TYR A 387 19.49 27.59 -41.07
CA TYR A 387 18.75 27.00 -42.19
C TYR A 387 17.76 28.01 -42.79
N GLU A 388 16.98 28.67 -41.95
CA GLU A 388 16.01 29.69 -42.39
C GLU A 388 16.70 30.92 -42.98
N LEU A 389 17.83 31.36 -42.41
CA LEU A 389 18.65 32.44 -42.94
C LEU A 389 19.17 32.10 -44.35
N ALA A 390 19.80 30.94 -44.53
CA ALA A 390 20.33 30.52 -45.83
C ALA A 390 19.22 30.47 -46.91
N ARG A 391 18.03 29.98 -46.54
CA ARG A 391 16.87 29.95 -47.44
C ARG A 391 16.34 31.35 -47.75
N ALA A 392 16.29 32.24 -46.76
CA ALA A 392 15.87 33.63 -46.92
C ALA A 392 16.85 34.43 -47.78
N GLU A 393 18.16 34.25 -47.59
CA GLU A 393 19.22 34.86 -48.42
C GLU A 393 19.15 34.37 -49.86
N ALA A 394 18.99 33.05 -50.09
CA ALA A 394 18.80 32.51 -51.42
C ALA A 394 17.53 33.07 -52.09
N ARG A 395 16.43 33.22 -51.34
CA ARG A 395 15.19 33.82 -51.86
C ARG A 395 15.36 35.31 -52.17
N LYS A 396 16.00 36.08 -51.29
CA LYS A 396 16.33 37.50 -51.50
C LYS A 396 17.16 37.67 -52.77
N HIS A 397 18.19 36.86 -52.93
CA HIS A 397 19.06 36.87 -54.11
C HIS A 397 18.26 36.71 -55.41
N ILE A 398 17.32 35.76 -55.46
CA ILE A 398 16.42 35.61 -56.61
C ILE A 398 15.50 36.82 -56.80
N LEU A 399 14.88 37.34 -55.73
CA LEU A 399 13.98 38.50 -55.81
C LEU A 399 14.68 39.77 -56.28
N GLU A 400 15.93 40.01 -55.88
CA GLU A 400 16.75 41.11 -56.37
C GLU A 400 17.01 41.01 -57.88
N GLY A 401 17.30 39.80 -58.37
CA GLY A 401 17.43 39.55 -59.80
C GLY A 401 16.13 39.81 -60.56
N LEU A 402 14.99 39.34 -60.05
CA LEU A 402 13.67 39.59 -60.63
C LEU A 402 13.31 41.07 -60.64
N LYS A 403 13.65 41.80 -59.58
CA LYS A 403 13.44 43.25 -59.49
C LYS A 403 14.24 44.00 -60.56
N ILE A 404 15.53 43.72 -60.69
CA ILE A 404 16.39 44.31 -61.73
C ILE A 404 15.84 44.00 -63.14
N ALA A 405 15.38 42.77 -63.36
CA ALA A 405 14.77 42.35 -64.62
C ALA A 405 13.47 43.11 -64.93
N LEU A 406 12.60 43.32 -63.93
CA LEU A 406 11.35 44.07 -64.07
C LEU A 406 11.61 45.58 -64.27
N ASP A 407 12.68 46.13 -63.69
CA ASP A 407 13.09 47.52 -63.87
C ASP A 407 13.63 47.80 -65.29
N HIS A 408 14.22 46.78 -65.93
CA HIS A 408 14.83 46.86 -67.28
C HIS A 408 14.18 45.90 -68.30
N LEU A 409 12.86 45.75 -68.24
CA LEU A 409 12.08 44.76 -68.97
C LEU A 409 12.25 44.84 -70.50
N ASP A 410 12.25 46.04 -71.09
CA ASP A 410 12.40 46.22 -72.55
C ASP A 410 13.78 45.78 -73.05
N ALA A 411 14.83 46.03 -72.26
CA ALA A 411 16.20 45.63 -72.56
C ALA A 411 16.36 44.10 -72.46
N LEU A 412 15.69 43.48 -71.48
CA LEU A 412 15.66 42.03 -71.34
C LEU A 412 14.93 41.35 -72.51
N ILE A 413 13.72 41.80 -72.85
CA ILE A 413 12.92 41.21 -73.95
C ILE A 413 13.63 41.38 -75.29
N SER A 414 14.23 42.54 -75.55
CA SER A 414 14.97 42.76 -76.81
C SER A 414 16.18 41.83 -76.92
N THR A 415 16.94 41.65 -75.84
CA THR A 415 18.07 40.71 -75.78
C THR A 415 17.61 39.27 -76.03
N ILE A 416 16.57 38.81 -75.33
CA ILE A 416 16.03 37.45 -75.51
C ILE A 416 15.50 37.24 -76.93
N ARG A 417 14.82 38.23 -77.52
CA ARG A 417 14.28 38.14 -78.90
C ARG A 417 15.35 38.18 -79.98
N GLN A 418 16.48 38.86 -79.75
CA GLN A 418 17.58 38.98 -80.70
C GLN A 418 18.58 37.83 -80.60
N SER A 419 18.64 37.17 -79.44
CA SER A 419 19.50 36.01 -79.22
C SER A 419 19.12 34.84 -80.12
N ARG A 420 20.14 34.19 -80.70
CA ARG A 420 19.99 32.91 -81.42
C ARG A 420 20.35 31.71 -80.54
N SER A 421 20.69 31.98 -79.29
CA SER A 421 21.22 31.03 -78.32
C SER A 421 20.08 30.43 -77.49
N THR A 422 20.13 29.12 -77.20
CA THR A 422 19.14 28.44 -76.34
C THR A 422 19.81 27.77 -75.15
N GLY A 423 19.09 27.66 -74.03
CA GLY A 423 19.60 26.99 -72.82
C GLY A 423 20.76 27.75 -72.17
N ILE A 424 21.88 27.07 -71.93
CA ILE A 424 23.02 27.59 -71.15
C ILE A 424 23.63 28.86 -71.77
N ALA A 425 23.63 28.98 -73.11
CA ALA A 425 24.19 30.14 -73.80
C ALA A 425 23.34 31.41 -73.59
N LEU A 426 22.00 31.27 -73.54
CA LEU A 426 21.09 32.38 -73.26
C LEU A 426 21.18 32.86 -71.80
N VAL A 427 21.38 31.92 -70.86
CA VAL A 427 21.64 32.26 -69.45
C VAL A 427 22.88 33.15 -69.34
N ARG A 428 23.97 32.81 -70.03
CA ARG A 428 25.22 33.62 -70.01
C ARG A 428 25.05 35.01 -70.60
N GLU A 429 24.25 35.18 -71.63
CA GLU A 429 23.96 36.49 -72.22
C GLU A 429 23.20 37.39 -71.24
N VAL A 430 22.19 36.85 -70.54
CA VAL A 430 21.44 37.58 -69.50
C VAL A 430 22.33 37.91 -68.29
N GLN A 431 23.22 37.00 -67.89
CA GLN A 431 24.20 37.25 -66.83
C GLN A 431 25.11 38.43 -67.16
N GLN A 432 25.66 38.49 -68.37
CA GLN A 432 26.57 39.55 -68.78
C GLN A 432 25.89 40.91 -68.91
N LEU A 433 24.62 40.93 -69.36
CA LEU A 433 23.90 42.18 -69.59
C LEU A 433 23.51 42.89 -68.28
N PHE A 434 23.15 42.14 -67.24
CA PHE A 434 22.69 42.69 -65.97
C PHE A 434 23.63 42.41 -64.78
N THR A 435 24.80 41.81 -65.03
CA THR A 435 25.77 41.40 -63.99
C THR A 435 25.12 40.50 -62.92
N LEU A 436 24.37 39.49 -63.36
CA LEU A 436 23.59 38.60 -62.50
C LEU A 436 24.26 37.23 -62.32
N SER A 437 23.92 36.54 -61.23
CA SER A 437 24.31 35.14 -61.01
C SER A 437 23.58 34.18 -61.95
N GLU A 438 24.07 32.92 -62.04
CA GLU A 438 23.43 31.89 -62.88
C GLU A 438 22.00 31.57 -62.41
N GLU A 439 21.80 31.49 -61.10
CA GLU A 439 20.50 31.18 -60.50
C GLU A 439 19.48 32.29 -60.75
N GLN A 440 19.88 33.56 -60.62
CA GLN A 440 19.04 34.71 -60.95
C GLN A 440 18.67 34.73 -62.44
N ALA A 441 19.65 34.57 -63.33
CA ALA A 441 19.43 34.58 -64.77
C ALA A 441 18.49 33.44 -65.22
N ARG A 442 18.62 32.25 -64.62
CA ARG A 442 17.69 31.14 -64.85
C ARG A 442 16.28 31.47 -64.35
N ALA A 443 16.14 31.99 -63.14
CA ALA A 443 14.84 32.39 -62.58
C ALA A 443 14.14 33.47 -63.42
N ILE A 444 14.89 34.41 -63.99
CA ILE A 444 14.36 35.45 -64.89
C ILE A 444 13.85 34.84 -66.20
N LEU A 445 14.58 33.91 -66.80
CA LEU A 445 14.17 33.23 -68.03
C LEU A 445 12.95 32.33 -67.83
N GLU A 446 12.73 31.82 -66.62
CA GLU A 446 11.57 31.01 -66.24
C GLU A 446 10.34 31.85 -65.86
N MET A 447 10.44 33.19 -65.88
CA MET A 447 9.31 34.07 -65.61
C MET A 447 8.15 33.83 -66.57
N ARG A 448 6.93 33.83 -66.04
CA ARG A 448 5.71 33.78 -66.84
C ARG A 448 5.30 35.18 -67.26
N LEU A 449 4.77 35.35 -68.47
CA LEU A 449 4.30 36.65 -68.97
C LEU A 449 3.30 37.34 -68.03
N ALA A 450 2.50 36.58 -67.28
CA ALA A 450 1.56 37.10 -66.29
C ALA A 450 2.26 37.85 -65.13
N GLN A 451 3.52 37.54 -64.85
CA GLN A 451 4.32 38.15 -63.77
C GLN A 451 4.89 39.53 -64.13
N LEU A 452 4.65 40.01 -65.36
CA LEU A 452 5.11 41.32 -65.84
C LEU A 452 4.15 42.46 -65.49
N GLY A 453 2.99 42.16 -64.90
CA GLY A 453 2.00 43.17 -64.50
C GLY A 453 2.46 44.04 -63.32
N ALA A 454 1.95 45.28 -63.24
CA ALA A 454 2.32 46.23 -62.17
C ALA A 454 2.05 45.69 -60.75
N LEU A 455 0.98 44.92 -60.56
CA LEU A 455 0.63 44.31 -59.27
C LEU A 455 1.60 43.19 -58.86
N GLU A 456 2.16 42.45 -59.83
CA GLU A 456 3.14 41.40 -59.55
C GLU A 456 4.51 42.00 -59.21
N ARG A 457 4.87 43.14 -59.82
CA ARG A 457 6.05 43.92 -59.40
C ARG A 457 5.95 44.38 -57.95
N GLN A 458 4.80 44.93 -57.55
CA GLN A 458 4.58 45.33 -56.16
C GLN A 458 4.69 44.15 -55.19
N LYS A 459 4.16 42.98 -55.55
CA LYS A 459 4.31 41.76 -54.74
C LYS A 459 5.77 41.35 -54.55
N VAL A 460 6.61 41.48 -55.58
CA VAL A 460 8.05 41.18 -55.49
C VAL A 460 8.74 42.17 -54.54
N ASP A 461 8.41 43.46 -54.62
CA ASP A 461 8.95 44.47 -53.72
C ASP A 461 8.49 44.25 -52.26
N ASP A 462 7.21 43.93 -52.06
CA ASP A 462 6.66 43.63 -50.73
C ASP A 462 7.28 42.35 -50.14
N GLU A 463 7.43 41.29 -50.95
CA GLU A 463 8.08 40.05 -50.54
C GLU A 463 9.55 40.30 -50.17
N LEU A 464 10.29 41.07 -50.98
CA LEU A 464 11.67 41.42 -50.72
C LEU A 464 11.80 42.19 -49.39
N ALA A 465 10.90 43.14 -49.12
CA ALA A 465 10.88 43.87 -47.85
C ALA A 465 10.63 42.96 -46.65
N VAL A 466 9.74 41.96 -46.77
CA VAL A 466 9.48 40.96 -45.71
C VAL A 466 10.69 40.05 -45.51
N VAL A 467 11.28 39.54 -46.60
CA VAL A 467 12.46 38.66 -46.55
C VAL A 467 13.64 39.40 -45.93
N GLN A 468 13.87 40.67 -46.26
CA GLN A 468 14.92 41.48 -45.64
C GLN A 468 14.71 41.61 -44.12
N LYS A 469 13.48 41.91 -43.67
CA LYS A 469 13.16 41.96 -42.23
C LYS A 469 13.44 40.63 -41.54
N ASN A 470 13.13 39.51 -42.19
CA ASN A 470 13.41 38.17 -41.64
C ASN A 470 14.91 37.91 -41.56
N ILE A 471 15.69 38.28 -42.58
CA ILE A 471 17.16 38.17 -42.57
C ILE A 471 17.76 38.98 -41.42
N ASP A 472 17.32 40.24 -41.25
CA ASP A 472 17.78 41.10 -40.16
C ASP A 472 17.46 40.48 -38.78
N TYR A 473 16.27 39.90 -38.65
CA TYR A 473 15.86 39.16 -37.45
C TYR A 473 16.70 37.90 -37.21
N TYR A 474 17.00 37.12 -38.24
CA TYR A 474 17.82 35.91 -38.11
C TYR A 474 19.28 36.25 -37.77
N HIS A 475 19.85 37.32 -38.34
CA HIS A 475 21.16 37.81 -37.94
C HIS A 475 21.17 38.27 -36.49
N LEU A 476 20.13 38.98 -36.03
CA LEU A 476 19.98 39.36 -34.63
C LEU A 476 20.00 38.12 -33.73
N LEU A 477 19.18 37.10 -34.03
CA LEU A 477 19.14 35.84 -33.28
C LEU A 477 20.50 35.12 -33.23
N LEU A 478 21.25 35.12 -34.33
CA LEU A 478 22.56 34.46 -34.38
C LEU A 478 23.68 35.28 -33.71
N SER A 479 23.48 36.59 -33.55
CA SER A 479 24.46 37.49 -32.94
C SER A 479 24.44 37.49 -31.41
N ASP A 480 23.30 37.18 -30.80
CA ASP A 480 23.12 37.19 -29.34
C ASP A 480 22.43 35.91 -28.84
N ILE A 481 23.13 35.17 -27.98
CA ILE A 481 22.59 33.98 -27.31
C ILE A 481 21.41 34.33 -26.37
N GLY A 482 21.37 35.57 -25.85
CA GLY A 482 20.28 36.09 -25.03
C GLY A 482 18.93 36.08 -25.76
N GLU A 483 18.93 36.40 -27.05
CA GLU A 483 17.73 36.36 -27.88
C GLU A 483 17.25 34.92 -28.16
N ILE A 484 18.18 33.98 -28.35
CA ILE A 484 17.85 32.55 -28.45
C ILE A 484 17.23 32.07 -27.14
N ARG A 485 17.79 32.47 -25.99
CA ARG A 485 17.24 32.15 -24.67
C ARG A 485 15.87 32.78 -24.44
N ARG A 486 15.62 34.00 -24.92
CA ARG A 486 14.27 34.60 -24.93
C ARG A 486 13.28 33.73 -25.70
N LEU A 487 13.67 33.23 -26.87
CA LEU A 487 12.82 32.35 -27.67
C LEU A 487 12.57 31.01 -26.98
N ILE A 488 13.55 30.45 -26.27
CA ILE A 488 13.35 29.25 -25.44
C ILE A 488 12.30 29.52 -24.36
N LYS A 489 12.33 30.68 -23.70
CA LYS A 489 11.31 31.03 -22.68
C LYS A 489 9.92 31.17 -23.28
N GLU A 490 9.80 31.83 -24.43
CA GLU A 490 8.54 31.93 -25.18
C GLU A 490 8.02 30.56 -25.60
N ASP A 491 8.93 29.69 -26.07
CA ASP A 491 8.61 28.32 -26.44
C ASP A 491 7.98 27.56 -25.26
N LEU A 492 8.58 27.69 -24.07
CA LEU A 492 8.13 27.02 -22.84
C LEU A 492 6.83 27.61 -22.29
N GLU A 493 6.60 28.92 -22.41
CA GLU A 493 5.37 29.56 -21.95
C GLU A 493 4.16 29.16 -22.81
N GLU A 494 4.35 29.01 -24.12
CA GLU A 494 3.33 28.43 -25.01
C GLU A 494 3.02 26.98 -24.61
N LEU A 495 4.04 26.17 -24.32
CA LEU A 495 3.85 24.77 -23.89
C LEU A 495 3.06 24.67 -22.59
N LYS A 496 3.39 25.51 -21.59
CA LYS A 496 2.62 25.60 -20.34
C LYS A 496 1.17 25.96 -20.59
N THR A 497 0.93 26.97 -21.44
CA THR A 497 -0.43 27.44 -21.75
C THR A 497 -1.26 26.39 -22.49
N LYS A 498 -0.62 25.64 -23.40
CA LYS A 498 -1.29 24.67 -24.26
C LYS A 498 -1.49 23.29 -23.61
N TYR A 499 -0.55 22.85 -22.78
CA TYR A 499 -0.51 21.48 -22.26
C TYR A 499 -0.35 21.37 -20.73
N GLY A 500 -0.24 22.48 -20.01
CA GLY A 500 -0.07 22.47 -18.55
C GLY A 500 -1.24 21.83 -17.81
N ASP A 501 -0.95 21.01 -16.81
CA ASP A 501 -1.92 20.38 -15.93
C ASP A 501 -1.62 20.63 -14.44
N PRO A 502 -2.65 20.62 -13.57
CA PRO A 502 -2.42 20.75 -12.14
C PRO A 502 -1.70 19.52 -11.60
N ARG A 503 -0.87 19.75 -10.58
CA ARG A 503 -0.14 18.70 -9.88
C ARG A 503 -1.09 17.66 -9.28
N ARG A 504 -0.77 16.37 -9.45
CA ARG A 504 -1.61 15.26 -8.95
C ARG A 504 -1.10 14.72 -7.63
N THR A 505 0.21 14.54 -7.50
CA THR A 505 0.84 13.99 -6.30
C THR A 505 1.03 15.05 -5.22
N ASP A 506 0.50 14.78 -4.03
CA ASP A 506 0.67 15.64 -2.86
C ASP A 506 2.00 15.37 -2.14
N ILE A 507 2.59 16.37 -1.49
CA ILE A 507 3.85 16.23 -0.74
C ILE A 507 3.60 16.69 0.70
N GLN A 508 3.71 15.76 1.64
CA GLN A 508 3.63 16.05 3.07
C GLN A 508 5.02 16.29 3.67
N GLU A 509 5.14 17.30 4.52
CA GLU A 509 6.42 17.67 5.16
C GLU A 509 6.83 16.74 6.30
N ALA A 510 5.87 16.01 6.88
CA ALA A 510 6.15 15.04 7.92
C ALA A 510 7.05 13.92 7.34
N GLU A 511 8.28 13.84 7.86
CA GLU A 511 9.17 12.72 7.59
C GLU A 511 8.60 11.45 8.21
N LEU A 512 8.79 10.33 7.52
CA LEU A 512 8.34 9.01 8.00
C LEU A 512 9.20 8.60 9.21
N GLY A 513 8.55 8.45 10.37
CA GLY A 513 9.02 7.52 11.39
C GLY A 513 8.82 6.08 10.92
N GLU A 514 9.67 5.15 11.36
CA GLU A 514 9.37 3.72 11.19
C GLU A 514 8.12 3.38 12.00
N PHE A 515 7.16 2.68 11.38
CA PHE A 515 6.00 2.16 12.11
C PHE A 515 6.47 1.20 13.20
N THR A 516 6.30 1.61 14.45
CA THR A 516 6.58 0.78 15.62
C THR A 516 5.52 -0.31 15.76
N GLU A 517 5.80 -1.38 16.48
CA GLU A 517 4.77 -2.41 16.76
C GLU A 517 3.57 -1.82 17.53
N GLU A 518 3.82 -0.79 18.34
CA GLU A 518 2.79 -0.04 19.07
C GLU A 518 1.77 0.62 18.12
N ASP A 519 2.20 1.16 16.98
CA ASP A 519 1.33 1.81 15.99
C ASP A 519 0.38 0.85 15.27
N LEU A 520 0.69 -0.46 15.35
CA LEU A 520 -0.10 -1.53 14.73
C LEU A 520 -1.17 -2.06 15.68
N ILE A 521 -1.05 -1.79 16.98
CA ILE A 521 -1.92 -2.37 18.02
C ILE A 521 -2.87 -1.30 18.54
N ALA A 522 -4.16 -1.61 18.62
CA ALA A 522 -5.16 -0.71 19.19
C ALA A 522 -4.92 -0.49 20.70
N ASN A 523 -5.12 0.74 21.17
CA ASN A 523 -4.96 1.08 22.58
C ASN A 523 -6.21 0.78 23.41
N ASP A 524 -6.60 -0.49 23.46
CA ASP A 524 -7.79 -0.95 24.18
C ASP A 524 -7.52 -1.20 25.67
N GLU A 525 -8.57 -1.13 26.47
CA GLU A 525 -8.52 -1.52 27.89
C GLU A 525 -8.46 -3.04 28.03
N VAL A 526 -7.45 -3.51 28.75
CA VAL A 526 -7.18 -4.93 28.97
C VAL A 526 -6.95 -5.22 30.46
N VAL A 527 -7.29 -6.45 30.84
CA VAL A 527 -7.02 -7.03 32.15
C VAL A 527 -5.77 -7.87 32.03
N VAL A 528 -4.75 -7.53 32.82
CA VAL A 528 -3.52 -8.32 32.95
C VAL A 528 -3.60 -9.14 34.23
N THR A 529 -3.32 -10.43 34.12
CA THR A 529 -3.29 -11.37 35.24
C THR A 529 -1.93 -12.04 35.35
N LEU A 530 -1.34 -12.09 36.55
CA LEU A 530 -0.13 -12.85 36.88
C LEU A 530 -0.43 -13.87 37.98
N THR A 531 -0.10 -15.13 37.75
CA THR A 531 -0.29 -16.22 38.73
C THR A 531 0.88 -16.37 39.70
N GLU A 532 0.68 -17.10 40.80
CA GLU A 532 1.74 -17.40 41.78
C GLU A 532 2.88 -18.21 41.16
N LYS A 533 2.57 -19.14 40.23
CA LYS A 533 3.57 -19.87 39.45
C LYS A 533 4.19 -19.03 38.33
N GLY A 534 3.90 -17.73 38.24
CA GLY A 534 4.57 -16.81 37.33
C GLY A 534 4.01 -16.76 35.92
N TYR A 535 2.79 -17.26 35.66
CA TYR A 535 2.17 -17.14 34.33
C TYR A 535 1.45 -15.80 34.16
N ILE A 536 1.78 -15.08 33.10
CA ILE A 536 1.19 -13.78 32.76
C ILE A 536 0.43 -13.86 31.43
N LYS A 537 -0.70 -13.14 31.39
CA LYS A 537 -1.48 -12.91 30.16
C LYS A 537 -2.26 -11.61 30.22
N ARG A 538 -2.64 -11.10 29.05
CA ARG A 538 -3.63 -10.03 28.90
C ARG A 538 -4.91 -10.57 28.28
N LEU A 539 -6.02 -9.95 28.63
CA LEU A 539 -7.36 -10.27 28.15
C LEU A 539 -8.13 -8.97 27.91
N PRO A 540 -8.93 -8.84 26.84
CA PRO A 540 -9.83 -7.71 26.68
C PRO A 540 -10.75 -7.54 27.90
N SER A 541 -10.97 -6.32 28.37
CA SER A 541 -11.75 -6.08 29.61
C SER A 541 -13.20 -6.59 29.52
N ASN A 542 -13.78 -6.58 28.32
CA ASN A 542 -15.10 -7.12 28.02
C ASN A 542 -15.23 -8.66 28.14
N THR A 543 -14.11 -9.39 28.29
CA THR A 543 -14.11 -10.87 28.43
C THR A 543 -14.69 -11.32 29.77
N TYR A 544 -14.59 -10.48 30.81
CA TYR A 544 -15.13 -10.76 32.14
C TYR A 544 -16.52 -10.12 32.29
N ARG A 545 -17.57 -10.76 31.77
CA ARG A 545 -18.97 -10.35 32.02
C ARG A 545 -19.35 -10.53 33.49
N ALA A 546 -20.06 -9.55 34.06
CA ALA A 546 -20.67 -9.67 35.38
C ALA A 546 -21.80 -10.73 35.37
N GLN A 547 -21.86 -11.57 36.42
CA GLN A 547 -22.88 -12.60 36.62
C GLN A 547 -23.80 -12.19 37.79
N ARG A 548 -25.11 -12.43 37.69
CA ARG A 548 -26.10 -12.12 38.75
C ARG A 548 -25.89 -13.00 40.01
N ARG A 549 -26.33 -12.50 41.18
CA ARG A 549 -26.37 -13.26 42.45
C ARG A 549 -27.21 -14.55 42.26
N GLY A 550 -26.67 -15.69 42.68
CA GLY A 550 -27.36 -16.99 42.71
C GLY A 550 -26.93 -18.04 41.68
N GLY A 551 -26.07 -17.71 40.71
CA GLY A 551 -25.53 -18.71 39.78
C GLY A 551 -24.45 -19.59 40.41
N LYS A 552 -24.48 -20.91 40.17
CA LYS A 552 -23.36 -21.82 40.45
C LYS A 552 -22.10 -21.22 39.80
N GLY A 553 -21.10 -20.90 40.62
CA GLY A 553 -19.89 -20.20 40.20
C GLY A 553 -19.26 -20.81 38.95
N ILE A 554 -18.87 -19.98 37.99
CA ILE A 554 -18.18 -20.43 36.78
C ILE A 554 -16.70 -20.66 37.10
N THR A 555 -16.19 -21.83 36.75
CA THR A 555 -14.77 -22.17 36.78
C THR A 555 -13.97 -21.15 35.94
N GLY A 556 -13.16 -20.32 36.62
CA GLY A 556 -12.42 -19.21 36.01
C GLY A 556 -11.32 -19.66 35.04
N MET A 557 -10.71 -20.83 35.29
CA MET A 557 -9.64 -21.44 34.51
C MET A 557 -9.63 -22.96 34.74
N VAL A 558 -9.31 -23.78 33.73
CA VAL A 558 -8.96 -25.20 33.97
C VAL A 558 -7.51 -25.21 34.42
N THR A 559 -7.28 -25.07 35.73
CA THR A 559 -5.99 -25.37 36.34
C THR A 559 -5.86 -26.89 36.38
N ARG A 560 -4.76 -27.43 35.84
CA ARG A 560 -4.23 -28.68 36.39
C ARG A 560 -3.25 -28.26 37.46
N GLU A 561 -3.58 -28.62 38.71
CA GLU A 561 -2.83 -28.35 39.94
C GLU A 561 -2.75 -26.87 40.32
N ASP A 562 -3.72 -26.39 41.12
CA ASP A 562 -3.52 -25.35 42.14
C ASP A 562 -2.63 -24.16 41.73
N ASP A 563 -3.01 -23.40 40.70
CA ASP A 563 -2.33 -22.14 40.33
C ASP A 563 -3.31 -20.97 40.46
N THR A 564 -3.02 -20.06 41.40
CA THR A 564 -3.90 -18.95 41.78
C THR A 564 -3.40 -17.63 41.20
N VAL A 565 -4.32 -16.72 40.88
CA VAL A 565 -3.97 -15.37 40.40
C VAL A 565 -3.48 -14.53 41.57
N ARG A 566 -2.23 -14.07 41.51
CA ARG A 566 -1.58 -13.23 42.52
C ARG A 566 -1.80 -11.74 42.26
N HIS A 567 -1.71 -11.33 41.00
CA HIS A 567 -1.93 -9.94 40.58
C HIS A 567 -2.98 -9.88 39.47
N LEU A 568 -3.90 -8.92 39.61
CA LEU A 568 -4.87 -8.55 38.60
C LEU A 568 -4.86 -7.02 38.49
N LEU A 569 -4.68 -6.51 37.29
CA LEU A 569 -4.64 -5.07 37.00
C LEU A 569 -5.40 -4.78 35.70
N VAL A 570 -6.09 -3.65 35.67
CA VAL A 570 -6.75 -3.11 34.48
C VAL A 570 -5.88 -1.97 33.96
N THR A 571 -5.56 -2.00 32.67
CA THR A 571 -4.61 -1.09 32.02
C THR A 571 -4.92 -1.00 30.52
N HIS A 572 -4.20 -0.18 29.77
CA HIS A 572 -4.35 -0.10 28.32
C HIS A 572 -3.16 -0.75 27.59
N ASN A 573 -3.37 -1.21 26.35
CA ASN A 573 -2.32 -1.90 25.58
C ASN A 573 -1.02 -1.09 25.44
N HIS A 574 -1.09 0.24 25.34
CA HIS A 574 0.10 1.11 25.16
C HIS A 574 0.80 1.49 26.48
N ASP A 575 0.19 1.16 27.62
CA ASP A 575 0.76 1.45 28.93
C ASP A 575 2.02 0.59 29.20
N SER A 576 2.89 1.07 30.08
CA SER A 576 4.06 0.34 30.55
C SER A 576 3.78 -0.33 31.89
N LEU A 577 4.17 -1.59 32.03
CA LEU A 577 4.15 -2.31 33.30
C LEU A 577 5.57 -2.38 33.88
N LEU A 578 5.72 -1.88 35.10
CA LEU A 578 6.93 -2.01 35.89
C LEU A 578 6.78 -3.18 36.87
N PHE A 579 7.60 -4.21 36.69
CA PHE A 579 7.66 -5.41 37.53
C PHE A 579 8.78 -5.27 38.54
N PHE A 580 8.43 -5.14 39.81
CA PHE A 580 9.37 -5.07 40.92
C PHE A 580 9.58 -6.45 41.53
N THR A 581 10.84 -6.81 41.81
CA THR A 581 11.20 -8.11 42.36
C THR A 581 11.59 -8.05 43.83
N ASP A 582 11.55 -9.19 44.51
CA ASP A 582 11.97 -9.37 45.90
C ASP A 582 13.43 -8.94 46.14
N LYS A 583 14.30 -9.07 45.13
CA LYS A 583 15.70 -8.61 45.14
C LYS A 583 15.88 -7.11 44.88
N GLY A 584 14.80 -6.32 44.80
CA GLY A 584 14.89 -4.87 44.62
C GLY A 584 15.23 -4.45 43.20
N ARG A 585 14.98 -5.30 42.20
CA ARG A 585 15.13 -4.98 40.77
C ARG A 585 13.78 -4.61 40.18
N VAL A 586 13.82 -3.88 39.07
CA VAL A 586 12.66 -3.49 38.28
C VAL A 586 12.88 -3.82 36.82
N PHE A 587 11.84 -4.35 36.18
CA PHE A 587 11.79 -4.66 34.77
C PHE A 587 10.60 -3.94 34.15
N GLN A 588 10.67 -3.63 32.86
CA GLN A 588 9.57 -2.98 32.13
C GLN A 588 9.18 -3.86 30.95
N LEU A 589 7.88 -4.03 30.77
CA LEU A 589 7.30 -4.50 29.52
C LEU A 589 6.17 -3.56 29.12
N ARG A 590 5.90 -3.46 27.83
CA ARG A 590 4.65 -2.87 27.35
C ARG A 590 3.53 -3.87 27.51
N VAL A 591 2.32 -3.39 27.79
CA VAL A 591 1.17 -4.29 27.97
C VAL A 591 0.93 -5.12 26.72
N TYR A 592 1.06 -4.53 25.52
CA TYR A 592 0.86 -5.25 24.26
C TYR A 592 1.86 -6.40 24.00
N GLU A 593 3.03 -6.40 24.65
CA GLU A 593 4.02 -7.48 24.57
C GLU A 593 3.58 -8.73 25.33
N LEU A 594 2.57 -8.60 26.22
CA LEU A 594 2.01 -9.74 26.94
C LEU A 594 1.16 -10.62 26.03
N PRO A 595 1.15 -11.94 26.27
CA PRO A 595 0.41 -12.86 25.43
C PRO A 595 -1.09 -12.60 25.54
N ASP A 596 -1.71 -12.35 24.39
CA ASP A 596 -3.15 -12.21 24.22
C ASP A 596 -3.75 -13.59 23.95
N VAL A 597 -4.23 -14.23 25.02
CA VAL A 597 -4.68 -15.62 24.96
C VAL A 597 -6.05 -15.75 25.58
N SER A 598 -6.82 -16.72 25.11
CA SER A 598 -8.17 -16.98 25.64
C SER A 598 -8.17 -17.16 27.17
N ARG A 599 -9.33 -16.91 27.79
CA ARG A 599 -9.55 -17.07 29.24
C ARG A 599 -9.04 -18.41 29.79
N THR A 600 -9.20 -19.49 29.01
CA THR A 600 -8.82 -20.86 29.39
C THR A 600 -7.33 -21.18 29.19
N ALA A 601 -6.60 -20.37 28.42
CA ALA A 601 -5.17 -20.56 28.20
C ALA A 601 -4.35 -20.06 29.39
N LYS A 602 -3.20 -20.69 29.64
CA LYS A 602 -2.34 -20.39 30.80
C LYS A 602 -1.59 -19.07 30.67
N GLY A 603 -1.36 -18.59 29.44
CA GLY A 603 -0.43 -17.48 29.19
C GLY A 603 1.01 -17.97 29.09
N GLU A 604 1.96 -17.05 29.25
CA GLU A 604 3.39 -17.32 29.17
C GLU A 604 4.05 -17.13 30.53
N HIS A 605 5.12 -17.86 30.81
CA HIS A 605 5.86 -17.69 32.06
C HIS A 605 6.68 -16.39 32.04
N ILE A 606 6.59 -15.59 33.10
CA ILE A 606 7.19 -14.25 33.18
C ILE A 606 8.72 -14.25 32.97
N ILE A 607 9.41 -15.33 33.37
CA ILE A 607 10.85 -15.55 33.12
C ILE A 607 11.21 -15.53 31.62
N ASN A 608 10.29 -15.90 30.73
CA ASN A 608 10.56 -15.88 29.29
C ASN A 608 10.49 -14.47 28.72
N LEU A 609 9.74 -13.57 29.37
CA LEU A 609 9.52 -12.20 28.93
C LEU A 609 10.53 -11.22 29.56
N ILE A 610 10.92 -11.45 30.81
CA ILE A 610 11.91 -10.64 31.54
C ILE A 610 13.03 -11.52 32.11
N SER A 611 14.26 -11.02 32.05
CA SER A 611 15.46 -11.73 32.52
C SER A 611 15.63 -11.71 34.04
N ILE A 612 14.69 -12.31 34.76
CA ILE A 612 14.76 -12.52 36.22
C ILE A 612 15.51 -13.82 36.54
N GLU A 613 16.16 -13.88 37.71
CA GLU A 613 16.85 -15.10 38.15
C GLU A 613 15.86 -16.19 38.56
N GLN A 614 16.28 -17.47 38.50
CA GLN A 614 15.39 -18.63 38.70
C GLN A 614 14.74 -18.73 40.11
N ARG A 615 15.18 -17.91 41.06
CA ARG A 615 14.60 -17.81 42.42
C ARG A 615 14.05 -16.42 42.76
N GLU A 616 14.18 -15.46 41.84
CA GLU A 616 13.70 -14.10 42.00
C GLU A 616 12.19 -14.05 41.66
N ARG A 617 11.41 -13.33 42.46
CA ARG A 617 9.94 -13.30 42.34
C ARG A 617 9.44 -11.88 42.19
N VAL A 618 8.39 -11.69 41.39
CA VAL A 618 7.70 -10.40 41.27
C VAL A 618 6.86 -10.15 42.53
N THR A 619 7.10 -9.03 43.19
CA THR A 619 6.40 -8.63 44.42
C THR A 619 5.39 -7.52 44.17
N ALA A 620 5.61 -6.66 43.18
CA ALA A 620 4.65 -5.63 42.78
C ALA A 620 4.66 -5.38 41.26
N ILE A 621 3.48 -5.04 40.72
CA ILE A 621 3.31 -4.59 39.35
C ILE A 621 2.70 -3.20 39.40
N VAL A 622 3.28 -2.26 38.67
CA VAL A 622 2.82 -0.87 38.58
C VAL A 622 2.57 -0.53 37.12
N SER A 623 1.34 -0.12 36.80
CA SER A 623 0.97 0.38 35.47
C SER A 623 1.27 1.87 35.37
N VAL A 624 1.94 2.28 34.30
CA VAL A 624 2.30 3.66 33.98
C VAL A 624 1.70 4.00 32.62
N SER A 625 0.70 4.89 32.61
CA SER A 625 0.05 5.31 31.38
C SER A 625 0.88 6.34 30.62
N LYS A 626 0.83 6.26 29.28
CA LYS A 626 1.58 7.15 28.39
C LYS A 626 1.16 8.61 28.60
N GLY A 627 2.10 9.48 28.94
CA GLY A 627 1.85 10.92 29.17
C GLY A 627 1.39 11.30 30.59
N VAL A 628 1.28 10.34 31.52
CA VAL A 628 1.00 10.64 32.94
C VAL A 628 2.29 10.70 33.73
N SER A 629 2.74 11.91 34.08
CA SER A 629 3.81 12.07 35.08
C SER A 629 3.21 11.99 36.48
N ARG A 630 3.40 10.87 37.17
CA ARG A 630 3.37 10.89 38.63
C ARG A 630 4.79 11.16 39.11
N ASP A 631 4.92 11.97 40.15
CA ASP A 631 6.19 12.60 40.50
C ASP A 631 7.21 11.57 41.05
N PHE A 632 6.73 10.58 41.82
CA PHE A 632 7.60 9.67 42.55
C PHE A 632 7.14 8.21 42.54
N MET A 633 8.12 7.31 42.49
CA MET A 633 7.97 5.90 42.85
C MET A 633 8.33 5.71 44.32
N ILE A 634 7.41 5.13 45.08
CA ILE A 634 7.62 4.73 46.47
C ILE A 634 7.78 3.22 46.53
N VAL A 635 8.88 2.77 47.13
CA VAL A 635 9.17 1.36 47.35
C VAL A 635 9.35 1.10 48.85
N ALA A 636 8.96 -0.09 49.31
CA ALA A 636 9.09 -0.49 50.70
C ALA A 636 9.64 -1.91 50.85
N THR A 637 10.38 -2.14 51.93
CA THR A 637 10.98 -3.43 52.24
C THR A 637 10.31 -4.12 53.42
N ARG A 638 10.60 -5.41 53.59
CA ARG A 638 10.11 -6.25 54.69
C ARG A 638 10.60 -5.77 56.04
N LYS A 639 11.83 -5.27 56.16
CA LYS A 639 12.37 -4.67 57.41
C LYS A 639 11.86 -3.24 57.69
N GLY A 640 10.94 -2.73 56.87
CA GLY A 640 10.28 -1.45 57.11
C GLY A 640 11.08 -0.24 56.64
N GLU A 641 12.00 -0.44 55.70
CA GLU A 641 12.59 0.66 54.95
C GLU A 641 11.66 1.12 53.84
N VAL A 642 11.69 2.42 53.55
CA VAL A 642 10.96 3.06 52.47
C VAL A 642 11.89 3.97 51.70
N LYS A 643 11.60 4.13 50.42
CA LYS A 643 12.40 4.98 49.55
C LYS A 643 11.50 5.69 48.56
N LYS A 644 11.86 6.95 48.30
CA LYS A 644 11.24 7.82 47.29
C LYS A 644 12.25 8.08 46.18
N THR A 645 11.88 7.76 44.95
CA THR A 645 12.71 7.99 43.76
C THR A 645 11.88 8.71 42.70
N VAL A 646 12.50 9.60 41.94
CA VAL A 646 11.83 10.34 40.87
C VAL A 646 11.46 9.38 39.74
N MET A 647 10.28 9.56 39.15
CA MET A 647 9.78 8.64 38.13
C MET A 647 10.67 8.58 36.88
N ASP A 648 11.34 9.68 36.52
CA ASP A 648 12.29 9.77 35.40
C ASP A 648 13.41 8.72 35.48
N GLU A 649 13.79 8.30 36.70
CA GLU A 649 14.80 7.24 36.87
C GLU A 649 14.31 5.86 36.41
N PHE A 650 13.01 5.69 36.14
CA PHE A 650 12.34 4.47 35.68
C PHE A 650 11.76 4.59 34.25
N GLU A 651 12.06 5.67 33.51
CA GLU A 651 11.49 5.91 32.18
C GLU A 651 12.03 4.93 31.11
N VAL A 652 13.31 4.56 31.22
CA VAL A 652 13.98 3.62 30.30
C VAL A 652 14.59 2.46 31.09
N VAL A 653 13.83 1.38 31.28
CA VAL A 653 14.32 0.15 31.89
C VAL A 653 14.85 -0.79 30.80
N ARG A 654 16.12 -1.19 30.90
CA ARG A 654 16.74 -2.14 29.95
C ARG A 654 16.19 -3.56 30.16
N ARG A 655 16.33 -4.45 29.17
CA ARG A 655 15.92 -5.87 29.27
C ARG A 655 16.54 -6.61 30.47
N GLN A 656 17.76 -6.27 30.86
CA GLN A 656 18.42 -6.83 32.05
C GLN A 656 17.85 -6.29 33.38
N GLY A 657 16.83 -5.43 33.31
CA GLY A 657 16.27 -4.74 34.47
C GLY A 657 17.21 -3.66 35.01
N LEU A 658 16.70 -2.94 36.00
CA LEU A 658 17.39 -1.90 36.73
C LEU A 658 17.32 -2.21 38.22
N ILE A 659 18.32 -1.77 38.99
CA ILE A 659 18.19 -1.76 40.46
C ILE A 659 17.19 -0.65 40.81
N ALA A 660 16.16 -0.97 41.58
CA ALA A 660 15.20 -0.01 42.12
C ALA A 660 15.59 0.43 43.54
N MET A 661 16.13 -0.49 44.32
CA MET A 661 16.62 -0.26 45.68
C MET A 661 17.72 -1.27 46.01
N ASP A 662 18.80 -0.78 46.61
CA ASP A 662 19.81 -1.64 47.21
C ASP A 662 19.28 -2.18 48.54
N LEU A 663 19.30 -3.50 48.71
CA LEU A 663 18.71 -4.17 49.85
C LEU A 663 19.79 -4.71 50.78
N GLU A 664 19.59 -4.57 52.09
CA GLU A 664 20.44 -5.23 53.07
C GLU A 664 20.33 -6.76 52.99
N GLU A 665 21.35 -7.48 53.48
CA GLU A 665 21.28 -8.94 53.63
C GLU A 665 20.03 -9.35 54.43
N ASP A 666 19.30 -10.34 53.93
CA ASP A 666 18.01 -10.84 54.45
C ASP A 666 16.82 -9.85 54.42
N ASP A 667 16.92 -8.71 53.72
CA ASP A 667 15.76 -7.87 53.40
C ASP A 667 15.18 -8.20 52.01
N MET A 668 13.91 -7.87 51.80
CA MET A 668 13.22 -8.08 50.52
C MET A 668 12.25 -6.94 50.23
N LEU A 669 12.09 -6.60 48.97
CA LEU A 669 11.13 -5.59 48.54
C LEU A 669 9.70 -6.16 48.56
N ILE A 670 8.78 -5.52 49.27
CA ILE A 670 7.40 -6.03 49.45
C ILE A 670 6.35 -5.26 48.67
N GLY A 671 6.66 -4.04 48.21
CA GLY A 671 5.68 -3.24 47.49
C GLY A 671 6.28 -2.02 46.78
N ALA A 672 5.59 -1.61 45.71
CA ALA A 672 5.87 -0.40 44.95
C ALA A 672 4.57 0.32 44.60
N LYS A 673 4.55 1.66 44.69
CA LYS A 673 3.39 2.51 44.39
C LYS A 673 3.84 3.84 43.77
N LEU A 674 3.08 4.33 42.78
CA LEU A 674 3.25 5.69 42.25
C LEU A 674 2.50 6.69 43.12
N ALA A 675 3.20 7.69 43.61
CA ALA A 675 2.67 8.71 44.52
C ALA A 675 3.00 10.13 44.04
N HIS A 676 2.17 11.08 44.45
CA HIS A 676 2.46 12.51 44.41
C HIS A 676 3.12 12.96 45.71
N ALA A 677 3.66 14.19 45.71
CA ALA A 677 4.28 14.77 46.89
C ALA A 677 3.32 14.86 48.10
N ASP A 678 2.04 15.10 47.84
CA ASP A 678 1.01 15.33 48.87
C ASP A 678 0.34 14.05 49.38
N ASP A 679 0.66 12.89 48.80
CA ASP A 679 0.09 11.62 49.23
C ASP A 679 0.65 11.19 50.59
N ASP A 680 -0.13 10.38 51.30
CA ASP A 680 0.30 9.73 52.53
C ASP A 680 0.59 8.25 52.29
N ILE A 681 1.68 7.77 52.90
CA ILE A 681 2.11 6.39 52.90
C ILE A 681 1.61 5.72 54.18
N LEU A 682 1.02 4.54 54.04
CA LEU A 682 0.63 3.67 55.12
C LEU A 682 1.36 2.33 55.03
N LEU A 683 2.21 2.05 56.02
CA LEU A 683 2.87 0.75 56.18
C LEU A 683 2.18 -0.03 57.29
N ILE A 684 2.01 -1.33 57.08
CA ILE A 684 1.39 -2.23 58.05
C ILE A 684 2.31 -3.41 58.30
N SER A 685 2.46 -3.80 59.56
CA SER A 685 3.27 -4.92 60.00
C SER A 685 2.45 -6.16 60.34
N ALA A 686 3.10 -7.32 60.31
CA ALA A 686 2.55 -8.61 60.67
C ALA A 686 2.02 -8.64 62.12
N GLN A 687 2.66 -7.92 63.04
CA GLN A 687 2.18 -7.78 64.43
C GLN A 687 1.10 -6.71 64.62
N GLY A 688 0.47 -6.25 63.53
CA GLY A 688 -0.66 -5.35 63.59
C GLY A 688 -0.28 -3.92 63.99
N LYS A 689 0.94 -3.46 63.67
CA LYS A 689 1.30 -2.04 63.73
C LYS A 689 1.05 -1.38 62.39
N ALA A 690 0.60 -0.13 62.41
CA ALA A 690 0.46 0.70 61.23
C ALA A 690 1.09 2.07 61.45
N ILE A 691 1.79 2.62 60.45
CA ILE A 691 2.27 4.00 60.49
C ILE A 691 1.85 4.72 59.22
N ARG A 692 1.29 5.92 59.41
CA ARG A 692 0.88 6.83 58.34
C ARG A 692 1.74 8.08 58.40
N PHE A 693 2.42 8.42 57.30
CA PHE A 693 3.24 9.62 57.19
C PHE A 693 3.21 10.15 55.75
N THR A 694 3.51 11.44 55.57
CA THR A 694 3.45 12.06 54.24
C THR A 694 4.68 11.74 53.39
N VAL A 695 4.49 11.59 52.07
CA VAL A 695 5.58 11.40 51.10
C VAL A 695 6.62 12.54 51.16
N LYS A 696 6.23 13.76 51.58
CA LYS A 696 7.16 14.91 51.74
C LYS A 696 8.29 14.66 52.74
N GLU A 697 8.08 13.80 53.74
CA GLU A 697 9.11 13.48 54.73
C GLU A 697 10.26 12.63 54.16
N LEU A 698 10.04 12.01 53.00
CA LEU A 698 11.07 11.27 52.29
C LEU A 698 11.84 12.22 51.39
N ARG A 699 13.17 12.19 51.45
CA ARG A 699 14.00 12.82 50.42
C ARG A 699 13.98 11.98 49.15
N SER A 700 14.06 12.62 47.99
CA SER A 700 14.30 11.90 46.74
C SER A 700 15.71 11.31 46.78
N ALA A 701 15.82 10.02 46.48
CA ALA A 701 17.07 9.27 46.52
C ALA A 701 17.25 8.47 45.22
N SER A 702 18.50 8.26 44.83
CA SER A 702 18.86 7.54 43.60
C SER A 702 18.49 6.07 43.68
N ARG A 703 18.17 5.45 42.54
CA ARG A 703 17.85 4.01 42.42
C ARG A 703 18.83 3.04 43.09
N THR A 704 20.13 3.33 43.11
CA THR A 704 21.15 2.44 43.70
C THR A 704 21.37 2.65 45.20
N SER A 705 20.65 3.57 45.84
CA SER A 705 20.73 3.76 47.29
C SER A 705 19.74 2.85 48.05
N GLY A 706 20.08 2.56 49.31
CA GLY A 706 19.17 1.93 50.27
C GLY A 706 18.04 2.87 50.74
N GLY A 707 17.22 2.38 51.65
CA GLY A 707 16.03 3.08 52.09
C GLY A 707 16.28 3.94 53.32
N VAL A 708 15.23 4.61 53.76
CA VAL A 708 15.17 5.19 55.11
C VAL A 708 14.11 4.46 55.90
N ARG A 709 14.29 4.36 57.21
CA ARG A 709 13.30 3.71 58.07
C ARG A 709 11.95 4.41 57.98
N GLY A 710 10.93 3.68 57.52
CA GLY A 710 9.53 4.10 57.43
C GLY A 710 8.75 3.73 58.69
N ILE A 711 8.97 2.53 59.23
CA ILE A 711 8.38 2.06 60.50
C ILE A 711 9.46 1.43 61.38
N ARG A 712 9.39 1.64 62.69
CA ARG A 712 10.21 0.91 63.65
C ARG A 712 9.49 -0.37 64.06
N LEU A 713 10.06 -1.50 63.68
CA LEU A 713 9.52 -2.84 63.97
C LEU A 713 10.06 -3.39 65.29
N GLY A 714 9.24 -4.19 65.96
CA GLY A 714 9.66 -5.00 67.11
C GLY A 714 10.44 -6.24 66.68
N LYS A 715 11.02 -6.96 67.64
CA LYS A 715 11.76 -8.21 67.37
C LYS A 715 10.82 -9.25 66.74
N GLY A 716 11.15 -9.73 65.54
CA GLY A 716 10.37 -10.73 64.81
C GLY A 716 9.16 -10.18 64.04
N ASP A 717 8.95 -8.86 64.04
CA ASP A 717 7.93 -8.20 63.24
C ASP A 717 8.47 -7.82 61.86
N HIS A 718 7.59 -7.71 60.86
CA HIS A 718 7.93 -7.33 59.49
C HIS A 718 6.78 -6.65 58.78
N VAL A 719 7.07 -5.82 57.79
CA VAL A 719 6.06 -5.15 56.96
C VAL A 719 5.42 -6.15 56.00
N VAL A 720 4.09 -6.10 55.90
CA VAL A 720 3.27 -6.96 55.04
C VAL A 720 2.65 -6.21 53.87
N SER A 721 2.47 -4.89 53.97
CA SER A 721 1.88 -4.12 52.89
C SER A 721 2.31 -2.66 52.89
N LEU A 722 2.51 -2.13 51.68
CA LEU A 722 2.66 -0.71 51.38
C LEU A 722 1.38 -0.22 50.69
N ASN A 723 0.74 0.78 51.27
CA ASN A 723 -0.46 1.40 50.70
C ASN A 723 -0.29 2.92 50.61
N LEU A 724 -0.90 3.52 49.59
CA LEU A 724 -1.17 4.95 49.56
C LEU A 724 -2.59 5.17 50.06
N THR A 725 -2.83 6.29 50.71
CA THR A 725 -4.12 6.53 51.37
C THR A 725 -4.86 7.72 50.77
N PRO A 726 -5.65 7.51 49.71
CA PRO A 726 -6.59 8.50 49.21
C PRO A 726 -7.53 8.98 50.32
N ARG A 727 -8.07 10.19 50.16
CA ARG A 727 -9.17 10.67 51.02
C ARG A 727 -10.38 9.74 50.88
N ASP A 728 -11.18 9.62 51.94
CA ASP A 728 -12.41 8.83 51.96
C ASP A 728 -12.20 7.33 51.66
N SER A 729 -11.05 6.78 52.09
CA SER A 729 -10.72 5.36 51.94
C SER A 729 -10.71 4.60 53.27
N GLU A 730 -10.85 3.29 53.20
CA GLU A 730 -10.83 2.39 54.36
C GLU A 730 -9.67 1.39 54.24
N LEU A 731 -9.01 1.08 55.35
CA LEU A 731 -8.06 -0.02 55.41
C LEU A 731 -8.77 -1.34 55.74
N LEU A 732 -8.67 -2.31 54.84
CA LEU A 732 -8.95 -3.71 55.15
C LEU A 732 -7.67 -4.40 55.63
N ALA A 733 -7.69 -4.91 56.86
CA ALA A 733 -6.65 -5.78 57.39
C ALA A 733 -7.18 -7.20 57.56
N VAL A 734 -6.44 -8.20 57.07
CA VAL A 734 -6.79 -9.62 57.19
C VAL A 734 -5.63 -10.39 57.81
N THR A 735 -5.93 -11.24 58.79
CA THR A 735 -4.95 -12.06 59.51
C THR A 735 -4.85 -13.47 58.94
N GLU A 736 -3.74 -14.15 59.23
CA GLU A 736 -3.46 -15.50 58.73
C GLU A 736 -4.53 -16.52 59.10
N ARG A 737 -5.23 -16.37 60.23
CA ARG A 737 -6.32 -17.27 60.66
C ARG A 737 -7.71 -16.82 60.20
N GLY A 738 -7.79 -15.91 59.22
CA GLY A 738 -9.04 -15.55 58.55
C GLY A 738 -9.91 -14.56 59.30
N TYR A 739 -9.34 -13.76 60.20
CA TYR A 739 -10.03 -12.61 60.81
C TYR A 739 -9.72 -11.36 60.03
N GLY A 740 -10.67 -10.45 59.92
CA GLY A 740 -10.41 -9.16 59.29
C GLY A 740 -11.44 -8.10 59.62
N LYS A 741 -11.09 -6.87 59.26
CA LYS A 741 -11.90 -5.69 59.53
C LYS A 741 -11.58 -4.56 58.56
N ARG A 742 -12.55 -3.67 58.39
CA ARG A 742 -12.36 -2.37 57.74
C ARG A 742 -12.21 -1.29 58.80
N THR A 743 -11.33 -0.34 58.56
CA THR A 743 -11.14 0.81 59.43
C THR A 743 -10.97 2.06 58.59
N PRO A 744 -11.76 3.13 58.81
CA PRO A 744 -11.62 4.38 58.06
C PRO A 744 -10.21 4.94 58.17
N ILE A 745 -9.69 5.52 57.10
CA ILE A 745 -8.32 6.03 57.12
C ILE A 745 -8.13 7.19 58.10
N ASP A 746 -9.18 7.96 58.36
CA ASP A 746 -9.18 9.07 59.30
C ASP A 746 -8.90 8.64 60.75
N ASP A 747 -9.16 7.38 61.08
CA ASP A 747 -8.76 6.85 62.37
C ASP A 747 -7.24 6.73 62.51
N TYR A 748 -6.48 6.66 61.41
CA TYR A 748 -5.02 6.56 61.42
C TYR A 748 -4.39 7.97 61.41
N PRO A 749 -3.87 8.44 62.56
CA PRO A 749 -3.26 9.76 62.67
C PRO A 749 -1.94 9.80 61.90
N LEU A 750 -1.64 10.99 61.39
CA LEU A 750 -0.33 11.29 60.82
C LEU A 750 0.74 11.30 61.91
N HIS A 751 1.82 10.59 61.65
CA HIS A 751 3.01 10.51 62.48
C HIS A 751 4.25 10.81 61.64
N ASN A 752 5.36 11.14 62.30
CA ASN A 752 6.66 11.20 61.62
C ASN A 752 7.13 9.79 61.24
N ARG A 753 7.83 9.67 60.11
CA ARG A 753 8.42 8.40 59.65
C ARG A 753 9.36 7.80 60.71
N GLY A 754 9.45 6.47 60.73
CA GLY A 754 10.32 5.73 61.65
C GLY A 754 9.80 5.64 63.09
N GLY A 755 8.55 6.04 63.34
CA GLY A 755 7.84 5.79 64.60
C GLY A 755 7.47 4.32 64.79
N ASN A 756 7.00 3.97 66.01
CA ASN A 756 6.56 2.61 66.35
C ASN A 756 5.19 2.25 65.77
N GLY A 757 4.51 3.20 65.13
CA GLY A 757 3.14 3.05 64.63
C GLY A 757 2.10 2.90 65.74
N VAL A 758 0.84 2.85 65.30
CA VAL A 758 -0.36 2.62 66.10
C VAL A 758 -0.84 1.19 65.90
N LEU A 759 -1.59 0.63 66.86
CA LEU A 759 -2.21 -0.68 66.67
C LEU A 759 -3.30 -0.57 65.60
N THR A 760 -3.22 -1.39 64.57
CA THR A 760 -4.24 -1.55 63.52
C THR A 760 -5.04 -2.84 63.67
N ALA A 761 -4.50 -3.85 64.36
CA ALA A 761 -5.20 -5.09 64.65
C ALA A 761 -4.64 -5.69 65.94
N LYS A 762 -5.52 -6.20 66.81
CA LYS A 762 -5.09 -6.86 68.05
C LYS A 762 -4.73 -8.31 67.78
N ILE A 763 -3.44 -8.59 67.63
CA ILE A 763 -2.92 -9.93 67.34
C ILE A 763 -3.00 -10.81 68.59
N THR A 764 -3.62 -11.97 68.43
CA THR A 764 -3.71 -13.03 69.44
C THR A 764 -3.41 -14.37 68.79
N GLU A 765 -3.16 -15.41 69.59
CA GLU A 765 -3.04 -16.77 69.05
C GLU A 765 -4.25 -17.16 68.19
N LYS A 766 -5.46 -16.70 68.55
CA LYS A 766 -6.69 -16.97 67.80
C LYS A 766 -6.71 -16.33 66.40
N THR A 767 -6.14 -15.13 66.23
CA THR A 767 -6.16 -14.40 64.95
C THR A 767 -4.96 -14.74 64.07
N GLY A 768 -3.82 -15.08 64.67
CA GLY A 768 -2.54 -15.08 63.96
C GLY A 768 -2.11 -13.65 63.56
N PRO A 769 -0.90 -13.50 63.00
CA PRO A 769 -0.40 -12.22 62.51
C PRO A 769 -1.22 -11.73 61.30
N VAL A 770 -1.08 -10.45 60.95
CA VAL A 770 -1.66 -9.88 59.73
C VAL A 770 -1.01 -10.55 58.52
N ALA A 771 -1.83 -11.15 57.65
CA ALA A 771 -1.37 -11.76 56.41
C ALA A 771 -1.22 -10.72 55.31
N THR A 772 -2.20 -9.83 55.18
CA THR A 772 -2.19 -8.77 54.18
C THR A 772 -3.12 -7.64 54.58
N ALA A 773 -2.86 -6.45 54.03
CA ALA A 773 -3.74 -5.32 54.21
C ALA A 773 -3.76 -4.44 52.95
N ARG A 774 -4.95 -3.94 52.63
CA ARG A 774 -5.21 -3.24 51.38
C ARG A 774 -6.15 -2.08 51.63
N ILE A 775 -5.92 -0.97 50.93
CA ILE A 775 -6.86 0.15 50.90
C ILE A 775 -8.04 -0.19 49.99
N ILE A 776 -9.23 0.07 50.50
CA ILE A 776 -10.53 -0.12 49.86
C ILE A 776 -11.16 1.26 49.66
N THR A 777 -11.76 1.45 48.50
CA THR A 777 -12.52 2.64 48.12
C THR A 777 -13.98 2.27 47.87
N GLU A 778 -14.86 3.26 47.71
CA GLU A 778 -16.28 3.01 47.35
C GLU A 778 -16.47 2.24 46.04
N GLN A 779 -15.43 2.16 45.19
CA GLN A 779 -15.47 1.43 43.93
C GLN A 779 -15.28 -0.09 44.12
N ASP A 780 -14.70 -0.52 45.25
CA ASP A 780 -14.39 -1.91 45.56
C ASP A 780 -15.61 -2.62 46.18
N ASN A 781 -16.34 -3.42 45.38
CA ASN A 781 -17.60 -4.04 45.82
C ASN A 781 -17.44 -5.46 46.37
N ASP A 782 -16.52 -6.24 45.82
CA ASP A 782 -16.30 -7.64 46.22
C ASP A 782 -14.90 -7.85 46.77
N LEU A 783 -14.82 -8.66 47.84
CA LEU A 783 -13.61 -9.10 48.51
C LEU A 783 -13.36 -10.58 48.23
N MET A 784 -12.16 -10.92 47.75
CA MET A 784 -11.70 -12.30 47.57
C MET A 784 -10.55 -12.59 48.54
N ILE A 785 -10.64 -13.69 49.29
CA ILE A 785 -9.64 -14.16 50.24
C ILE A 785 -9.18 -15.56 49.83
N ILE A 786 -7.87 -15.80 49.79
CA ILE A 786 -7.28 -17.07 49.35
C ILE A 786 -6.36 -17.63 50.43
N THR A 787 -6.45 -18.94 50.70
CA THR A 787 -5.54 -19.65 51.60
C THR A 787 -4.36 -20.32 50.89
N ALA A 788 -3.36 -20.75 51.65
CA ALA A 788 -2.19 -21.48 51.18
C ALA A 788 -2.57 -22.83 50.55
N ALA A 789 -3.63 -23.47 51.05
CA ALA A 789 -4.21 -24.68 50.47
C ALA A 789 -5.10 -24.41 49.23
N GLY A 790 -5.20 -23.16 48.77
CA GLY A 790 -5.96 -22.79 47.56
C GLY A 790 -7.46 -22.59 47.77
N VAL A 791 -7.95 -22.51 49.01
CA VAL A 791 -9.37 -22.24 49.30
C VAL A 791 -9.67 -20.77 49.07
N VAL A 792 -10.60 -20.47 48.15
CA VAL A 792 -11.01 -19.10 47.79
C VAL A 792 -12.40 -18.79 48.31
N ILE A 793 -12.57 -17.68 49.01
CA ILE A 793 -13.87 -17.15 49.45
C ILE A 793 -14.07 -15.76 48.86
N ARG A 794 -15.22 -15.54 48.22
CA ARG A 794 -15.67 -14.22 47.75
C ARG A 794 -16.82 -13.76 48.63
N THR A 795 -16.69 -12.57 49.23
CA THR A 795 -17.72 -11.93 50.04
C THR A 795 -17.86 -10.47 49.64
N ASP A 796 -19.02 -9.87 49.89
CA ASP A 796 -19.23 -8.45 49.66
C ASP A 796 -18.34 -7.63 50.60
N VAL A 797 -17.64 -6.61 50.11
CA VAL A 797 -16.77 -5.76 50.96
C VAL A 797 -17.59 -5.13 52.09
N SER A 798 -18.85 -4.76 51.81
CA SER A 798 -19.76 -4.19 52.82
C SER A 798 -20.07 -5.16 53.97
N SER A 799 -19.97 -6.47 53.74
CA SER A 799 -20.18 -7.50 54.78
C SER A 799 -19.05 -7.55 55.81
N VAL A 800 -17.87 -7.02 55.47
CA VAL A 800 -16.77 -6.92 56.43
C VAL A 800 -17.07 -5.81 57.42
N ARG A 801 -17.07 -6.14 58.71
CA ARG A 801 -17.35 -5.20 59.78
C ARG A 801 -16.38 -4.02 59.73
N CYS A 802 -16.94 -2.82 59.66
CA CYS A 802 -16.19 -1.59 59.90
C CYS A 802 -16.08 -1.37 61.43
N SER A 803 -14.87 -1.20 61.92
CA SER A 803 -14.59 -1.01 63.34
C SER A 803 -13.30 -0.21 63.54
N GLY A 804 -13.15 0.39 64.72
CA GLY A 804 -11.95 1.14 65.08
C GLY A 804 -10.65 0.33 65.01
N ARG A 805 -9.53 1.05 65.07
CA ARG A 805 -8.18 0.48 64.88
C ARG A 805 -7.82 -0.65 65.84
N ASP A 806 -7.94 -0.44 67.15
CA ASP A 806 -7.52 -1.42 68.17
C ASP A 806 -8.61 -2.46 68.45
N THR A 807 -8.96 -3.23 67.44
CA THR A 807 -9.95 -4.32 67.53
C THR A 807 -9.44 -5.58 66.82
N GLN A 808 -10.02 -6.73 67.16
CA GLN A 808 -9.65 -8.03 66.55
C GLN A 808 -10.27 -8.27 65.18
N GLY A 809 -11.34 -7.54 64.83
CA GLY A 809 -12.15 -7.82 63.64
C GLY A 809 -13.05 -9.04 63.77
N SER A 810 -13.81 -9.32 62.71
CA SER A 810 -14.71 -10.47 62.61
C SER A 810 -14.08 -11.59 61.80
N ARG A 811 -14.54 -12.82 62.02
CA ARG A 811 -14.11 -13.97 61.22
C ARG A 811 -14.64 -13.79 59.80
N LEU A 812 -13.75 -13.64 58.83
CA LEU A 812 -14.06 -13.60 57.40
C LEU A 812 -14.09 -15.01 56.82
N MET A 813 -13.23 -15.90 57.34
CA MET A 813 -13.20 -17.28 56.93
C MET A 813 -12.82 -18.27 58.04
N SER A 814 -13.32 -19.50 57.91
CA SER A 814 -12.89 -20.62 58.73
C SER A 814 -11.71 -21.31 58.08
N ILE A 815 -10.59 -21.35 58.78
CA ILE A 815 -9.33 -21.95 58.31
C ILE A 815 -9.10 -23.27 59.03
N THR A 816 -8.76 -24.30 58.25
CA THR A 816 -8.41 -25.64 58.73
C THR A 816 -7.03 -25.63 59.39
N GLU A 817 -6.79 -26.57 60.29
CA GLU A 817 -5.54 -26.64 61.05
C GLU A 817 -4.34 -26.86 60.10
N GLY A 818 -3.38 -25.93 60.09
CA GLY A 818 -2.21 -25.93 59.19
C GLY A 818 -2.34 -25.09 57.91
N ASP A 819 -3.52 -24.51 57.63
CA ASP A 819 -3.74 -23.60 56.51
C ASP A 819 -3.67 -22.12 56.96
N THR A 820 -3.38 -21.19 56.05
CA THR A 820 -3.26 -19.75 56.34
C THR A 820 -3.74 -18.89 55.18
N VAL A 821 -4.26 -17.70 55.47
CA VAL A 821 -4.54 -16.70 54.41
C VAL A 821 -3.24 -16.23 53.79
N VAL A 822 -3.16 -16.23 52.45
CA VAL A 822 -1.97 -15.79 51.71
C VAL A 822 -2.22 -14.49 50.95
N ALA A 823 -3.43 -14.30 50.40
CA ALA A 823 -3.71 -13.15 49.56
C ALA A 823 -5.16 -12.67 49.67
N VAL A 824 -5.34 -11.38 49.41
CA VAL A 824 -6.63 -10.70 49.38
C VAL A 824 -6.70 -9.78 48.17
N ALA A 825 -7.78 -9.87 47.40
CA ALA A 825 -8.04 -9.03 46.23
C ALA A 825 -9.43 -8.39 46.31
N THR A 826 -9.60 -7.20 45.74
CA THR A 826 -10.88 -6.50 45.62
C THR A 826 -11.26 -6.35 44.14
N THR A 827 -12.56 -6.35 43.84
CA THR A 827 -13.06 -6.15 42.46
C THR A 827 -14.27 -5.21 42.42
N ASN A 828 -14.38 -4.42 41.35
CA ASN A 828 -15.45 -3.44 41.14
C ASN A 828 -16.66 -4.10 40.47
N GLY A 829 -17.46 -4.85 41.22
CA GLY A 829 -18.71 -5.40 40.70
C GLY A 829 -19.75 -4.31 40.46
N LYS A 830 -19.98 -3.83 39.23
CA LYS A 830 -21.08 -2.88 38.93
C LYS A 830 -22.44 -3.51 39.30
N LYS A 831 -23.18 -2.88 40.23
CA LYS A 831 -24.64 -3.05 40.31
C LYS A 831 -25.24 -2.45 39.04
N THR A 832 -25.81 -3.27 38.17
CA THR A 832 -26.60 -2.78 37.04
C THR A 832 -28.05 -2.68 37.50
N GLU A 833 -28.51 -1.47 37.75
CA GLU A 833 -29.92 -1.10 37.75
C GLU A 833 -30.32 -0.96 36.28
N ASP A 834 -30.90 -2.03 35.71
CA ASP A 834 -31.69 -2.02 34.47
C ASP A 834 -32.27 -3.44 34.33
N ALA A 835 -33.34 -3.70 35.08
CA ALA A 835 -34.17 -4.91 34.98
C ALA A 835 -35.56 -4.61 35.53
N LEU A 836 -36.21 -3.60 34.95
CA LEU A 836 -37.65 -3.39 35.08
C LEU A 836 -38.15 -2.98 33.69
N GLU A 837 -38.43 -3.98 32.86
CA GLU A 837 -39.57 -4.01 31.94
C GLU A 837 -39.55 -5.39 31.23
N ASP A 838 -40.75 -5.89 30.95
CA ASP A 838 -41.08 -7.18 30.34
C ASP A 838 -41.05 -8.45 31.21
N GLU A 839 -41.97 -8.50 32.18
CA GLU A 839 -42.90 -9.65 32.28
C GLU A 839 -44.32 -9.13 32.60
N SER A 840 -45.21 -9.21 31.61
CA SER A 840 -46.66 -9.30 31.87
C SER A 840 -47.33 -10.17 30.80
N ASP A 841 -47.65 -11.39 31.23
CA ASP A 841 -48.78 -12.26 30.92
C ASP A 841 -49.33 -12.45 29.50
N GLY A 842 -49.47 -13.74 29.16
CA GLY A 842 -50.35 -14.26 28.11
C GLY A 842 -50.41 -15.79 28.11
N GLU A 843 -51.09 -16.40 29.09
CA GLU A 843 -51.54 -17.80 29.03
C GLU A 843 -52.61 -18.01 27.93
N SER A 844 -52.52 -19.11 27.17
CA SER A 844 -53.63 -20.07 26.96
C SER A 844 -53.24 -21.27 26.06
N THR A 845 -53.14 -22.43 26.72
CA THR A 845 -53.74 -23.75 26.41
C THR A 845 -53.92 -24.24 24.96
N GLN A 846 -53.39 -25.44 24.65
CA GLN A 846 -54.19 -26.69 24.55
C GLN A 846 -53.32 -27.95 24.35
N ASP A 847 -53.84 -29.03 24.94
CA ASP A 847 -53.28 -30.37 25.23
C ASP A 847 -53.09 -31.32 24.02
N ILE A 848 -52.27 -32.38 24.19
CA ILE A 848 -52.70 -33.79 24.35
C ILE A 848 -51.47 -34.72 24.46
N GLU A 849 -51.60 -35.68 25.39
CA GLU A 849 -50.72 -36.76 25.84
C GLU A 849 -50.42 -37.87 24.80
N GLU A 850 -49.31 -38.60 24.98
CA GLU A 850 -49.25 -40.04 25.30
C GLU A 850 -47.76 -40.45 25.51
N THR A 851 -47.27 -40.73 26.73
CA THR A 851 -47.08 -42.08 27.37
C THR A 851 -46.57 -43.17 26.40
N GLU A 852 -45.58 -44.03 26.68
CA GLU A 852 -44.86 -44.43 27.90
C GLU A 852 -43.64 -45.29 27.46
N ALA A 853 -42.62 -45.40 28.31
CA ALA A 853 -41.51 -46.37 28.23
C ALA A 853 -42.05 -47.81 28.59
N PRO A 854 -41.29 -48.94 28.74
CA PRO A 854 -39.94 -49.02 29.34
C PRO A 854 -39.00 -50.20 28.95
N GLU A 855 -37.77 -50.09 29.46
CA GLU A 855 -36.87 -51.10 30.08
C GLU A 855 -36.43 -52.43 29.43
N THR A 856 -35.10 -52.63 29.53
CA THR A 856 -34.33 -53.75 30.14
C THR A 856 -33.03 -53.97 29.33
N GLY A 857 -31.82 -54.18 29.84
CA GLY A 857 -31.28 -54.47 31.16
C GLY A 857 -30.03 -55.37 30.98
N GLY A 858 -28.90 -55.04 31.62
CA GLY A 858 -27.90 -56.01 32.12
C GLY A 858 -26.82 -56.57 31.17
N GLU A 859 -25.55 -56.24 31.49
CA GLU A 859 -24.33 -57.10 31.59
C GLU A 859 -23.91 -58.00 30.38
N ASP A 860 -22.66 -58.27 30.02
CA ASP A 860 -21.44 -58.44 30.81
C ASP A 860 -20.17 -58.36 29.89
N LYS A 861 -18.99 -58.11 30.48
CA LYS A 861 -17.64 -58.19 29.84
C LYS A 861 -17.14 -59.66 29.87
N PRO A 862 -16.13 -60.13 29.09
CA PRO A 862 -14.75 -59.64 29.23
C PRO A 862 -13.78 -59.72 28.01
N ALA A 863 -12.64 -59.07 28.27
CA ALA A 863 -11.29 -59.08 27.67
C ALA A 863 -10.84 -60.21 26.71
N SER A 864 -9.97 -59.88 25.74
CA SER A 864 -8.49 -60.00 25.84
C SER A 864 -7.77 -60.03 24.47
N GLY A 865 -6.53 -59.52 24.44
CA GLY A 865 -5.48 -59.72 23.42
C GLY A 865 -5.59 -58.80 22.20
N GLY A 866 -4.70 -57.87 21.87
CA GLY A 866 -3.28 -57.78 22.17
C GLY A 866 -2.46 -58.58 21.15
N GLU A 867 -1.98 -57.93 20.09
CA GLU A 867 -0.58 -58.01 19.62
C GLU A 867 -0.33 -57.05 18.43
N GLU A 868 0.83 -56.39 18.52
CA GLU A 868 1.42 -55.41 17.62
C GLU A 868 2.24 -56.09 16.49
N LEU A 869 2.91 -55.24 15.71
CA LEU A 869 4.07 -55.47 14.83
C LEU A 869 3.70 -55.78 13.37
N GLU A 870 4.33 -55.22 12.34
CA GLU A 870 5.52 -54.37 12.28
C GLU A 870 5.57 -53.69 10.90
N ALA A 871 6.18 -52.53 10.85
CA ALA A 871 6.63 -51.87 9.62
C ALA A 871 7.92 -52.53 9.10
N GLN A 872 8.16 -52.48 7.79
CA GLN A 872 9.50 -52.12 7.30
C GLN A 872 9.53 -51.71 5.83
N GLU A 873 10.46 -50.79 5.62
CA GLU A 873 10.83 -50.01 4.45
C GLU A 873 11.50 -50.83 3.33
N MET A 874 11.54 -50.30 2.11
CA MET A 874 12.75 -49.77 1.46
C MET A 874 12.62 -49.78 -0.07
N GLY A 875 13.23 -48.77 -0.70
CA GLY A 875 14.04 -49.04 -1.90
C GLY A 875 13.74 -48.21 -3.14
N GLU A 876 14.45 -47.10 -3.23
CA GLU A 876 14.87 -46.28 -4.40
C GLU A 876 15.03 -46.98 -5.77
N GLY A 877 15.00 -46.18 -6.84
CA GLY A 877 15.93 -46.38 -7.95
C GLY A 877 15.44 -46.11 -9.39
N ASP A 878 15.45 -44.83 -9.77
CA ASP A 878 16.18 -44.26 -10.93
C ASP A 878 15.83 -44.53 -12.42
N GLU A 879 16.22 -43.52 -13.21
CA GLU A 879 16.39 -43.38 -14.68
C GLU A 879 15.13 -43.12 -15.55
N GLY A 880 15.01 -42.08 -16.38
CA GLY A 880 15.95 -41.05 -16.86
C GLY A 880 15.86 -40.93 -18.40
N VAL A 881 15.34 -39.82 -18.93
CA VAL A 881 15.81 -38.95 -20.05
C VAL A 881 14.92 -37.70 -20.09
#